data_AF-A0A661WHR6-F1
#
_entry.id   AF-A0A661WHR6-F1
#
_cell.length_a   1.000
_cell.length_b   1.000
_cell.length_c   1.000
_cell.angle_alpha   90.00
_cell.angle_beta   90.00
_cell.angle_gamma   90.00
#
_symmetry.space_group_name_H-M   'P 1'
#
loop_
_entity.id
_entity.type
_entity.pdbx_description
1 polymer ?
#
loop_
_entity_poly.entity_id
_entity_poly.type
_entity_poly.pdbx_seq_one_letter_code
_entity_poly.pdbx_strand_id
1 'polypeptide(L)'
;MSRYIATRAVRGANALVIEAEAMLQKALSEKGPNTLIEFPNTAYYLPLIYGMTGLEITELSQLSEVLQIARKLLHPVPAESKWTPYLGETLDSGMATLMAAEIIEAIRSIYQLQPELYPGLELGGGTEYSDRDFGMSGRMNGPIDDIQLRSWGIQLVDGRMPGFAAIVGAAKSNEVAVKIVRELQQRNILTFLSGNVNGRSIIDQLVEEGVDLGYDTYTVPFGTDTISAIYALGFATRSALTFGGIKAGQARSILEYNRDRVFAFVLALGEVDDLKYAAAAGAINFGFPVIADTVIPQILPTGVTTYEHVVSMPFNEIEGKDDSERATKLVQKCIQVRGVKIKITDVPVPVPYGSAFEGEVVRRADMRVEFGGKNSRSFEYLFMTDMEDITDGKVEVVGPTFDDLEDGASMDMGVVVQVAGREMEMDFEPVLERQIHDFVNGASGIQHIGQRDIVWCRISKSAAEKGFNLGHFGKIIHARLHGDFGAVLDKVQVTVYTDKEEMDKWLATAREAYNFRNIRLADMTDNSVEEFYSCTLCQSFAPDHVCVVSPERLGLCGAYNWLDCKASFSIDPTGPNQPIKLGTCYDESVGYWQGTIDYTKSASHGVVEKVSMYSIMENPMTACGCFEAILMYIPEVEGVIVVSREDTGMTPMGMKFSTLAGMAGGGVQTPGVMGIGKYYMLSPKFISAEGGFKRVVWMSKNLKDSMLGELQGVAEREGIPDLIDRIADGEAVTTVEELQEWVKTKQHPVLEMPTMQREEKELDIPETATDSSEVIAQAEAVIAKTTTEPSEPAPEAEKAPPPPAPAVPAPSVLTGVMGDGAENAVNMLRRALIAALAELGGIEGLDVASFQPAAGT
;
A
#
# COMPACT_ATOMS: atom_id res chain seq x y z
N MET A 1 33.39 -8.08 14.87
CA MET A 1 32.69 -6.79 15.09
C MET A 1 33.71 -5.66 15.01
N SER A 2 33.40 -4.56 14.31
CA SER A 2 34.27 -3.38 14.26
C SER A 2 34.20 -2.59 15.57
N ARG A 3 35.33 -2.41 16.28
CA ARG A 3 35.41 -1.55 17.48
C ARG A 3 34.92 -0.13 17.18
N TYR A 4 35.26 0.40 16.00
CA TYR A 4 34.88 1.74 15.60
C TYR A 4 33.36 1.92 15.57
N ILE A 5 32.64 0.98 14.94
CA ILE A 5 31.17 1.02 14.88
C ILE A 5 30.58 0.93 16.28
N ALA A 6 31.03 -0.04 17.09
CA ALA A 6 30.55 -0.21 18.46
C ALA A 6 30.77 1.05 19.32
N THR A 7 31.94 1.67 19.24
CA THR A 7 32.24 2.91 19.96
C THR A 7 31.31 4.05 19.55
N ARG A 8 31.10 4.27 18.25
CA ARG A 8 30.25 5.36 17.73
C ARG A 8 28.77 5.12 18.08
N ALA A 9 28.28 3.91 17.90
CA ALA A 9 26.91 3.52 18.23
C ALA A 9 26.61 3.66 19.73
N VAL A 10 27.47 3.15 20.61
CA VAL A 10 27.30 3.28 22.07
C VAL A 10 27.35 4.75 22.49
N ARG A 11 28.25 5.55 21.92
CA ARG A 11 28.33 6.99 22.23
C ARG A 11 27.07 7.73 21.78
N GLY A 12 26.58 7.46 20.58
CA GLY A 12 25.33 8.02 20.06
C GLY A 12 24.12 7.64 20.91
N ALA A 13 24.02 6.36 21.30
CA ALA A 13 22.95 5.86 22.16
C ALA A 13 22.91 6.57 23.51
N ASN A 14 24.07 6.71 24.17
CA ASN A 14 24.18 7.43 25.44
C ASN A 14 23.74 8.90 25.28
N ALA A 15 24.19 9.58 24.21
CA ALA A 15 23.82 10.96 23.95
C ALA A 15 22.30 11.13 23.75
N LEU A 16 21.68 10.30 22.91
CA LEU A 16 20.26 10.40 22.60
C LEU A 16 19.37 10.06 23.81
N VAL A 17 19.74 9.05 24.62
CA VAL A 17 18.99 8.72 25.84
C VAL A 17 19.05 9.87 26.86
N ILE A 18 20.19 10.54 27.00
CA ILE A 18 20.32 11.73 27.86
C ILE A 18 19.47 12.89 27.33
N GLU A 19 19.45 13.09 26.01
CA GLU A 19 18.61 14.11 25.38
C GLU A 19 17.11 13.83 25.59
N ALA A 20 16.68 12.59 25.36
CA ALA A 20 15.30 12.15 25.60
C ALA A 20 14.88 12.37 27.06
N GLU A 21 15.77 12.10 28.01
CA GLU A 21 15.54 12.38 29.42
C GLU A 21 15.37 13.88 29.70
N ALA A 22 16.29 14.71 29.19
CA ALA A 22 16.20 16.16 29.38
C ALA A 22 14.91 16.73 28.78
N MET A 23 14.52 16.26 27.59
CA MET A 23 13.27 16.62 26.94
C MET A 23 12.05 16.15 27.74
N LEU A 24 12.06 14.92 28.27
CA LEU A 24 10.97 14.38 29.07
C LEU A 24 10.80 15.17 30.36
N GLN A 25 11.88 15.49 31.08
CA GLN A 25 11.81 16.30 32.30
C GLN A 25 11.25 17.69 32.02
N LYS A 26 11.68 18.32 30.92
CA LYS A 26 11.13 19.60 30.49
C LYS A 26 9.63 19.49 30.17
N ALA A 27 9.24 18.51 29.36
CA ALA A 27 7.85 18.29 28.98
C ALA A 27 6.95 18.02 30.20
N LEU A 28 7.40 17.19 31.15
CA LEU A 28 6.67 16.93 32.40
C LEU A 28 6.46 18.21 33.20
N SER A 29 7.45 19.10 33.24
CA SER A 29 7.34 20.38 33.94
C SER A 29 6.42 21.39 33.25
N GLU A 30 6.41 21.44 31.92
CA GLU A 30 5.71 22.46 31.13
C GLU A 30 4.28 22.05 30.76
N LYS A 31 4.06 20.78 30.42
CA LYS A 31 2.78 20.25 29.91
C LYS A 31 2.01 19.49 30.99
N GLY A 32 2.72 18.94 31.98
CA GLY A 32 2.14 18.17 33.08
C GLY A 32 2.06 16.67 32.79
N PRO A 33 2.05 15.83 33.84
CA PRO A 33 2.20 14.37 33.74
C PRO A 33 1.08 13.65 32.99
N ASN A 34 -0.14 14.18 33.03
CA ASN A 34 -1.33 13.57 32.44
C ASN A 34 -1.58 14.05 31.00
N THR A 35 -0.58 14.66 30.35
CA THR A 35 -0.69 15.07 28.95
C THR A 35 -0.81 13.82 28.08
N LEU A 36 -1.85 13.73 27.26
CA LEU A 36 -2.08 12.60 26.37
C LEU A 36 -0.98 12.51 25.29
N ILE A 37 -0.56 11.29 25.01
CA ILE A 37 0.34 10.92 23.92
C ILE A 37 -0.44 10.07 22.95
N GLU A 38 -0.44 10.48 21.69
CA GLU A 38 -1.09 9.75 20.61
C GLU A 38 -0.37 10.01 19.29
N PHE A 39 -0.16 8.93 18.53
CA PHE A 39 0.19 9.00 17.11
C PHE A 39 -1.11 8.87 16.29
N PRO A 40 -1.15 9.46 15.09
CA PRO A 40 -2.37 9.51 14.27
C PRO A 40 -2.85 8.09 13.91
N ASN A 41 -4.15 7.86 14.08
CA ASN A 41 -4.87 6.71 13.50
C ASN A 41 -4.15 5.37 13.70
N THR A 42 -3.63 5.12 14.91
CA THR A 42 -2.95 3.87 15.27
C THR A 42 -3.57 3.22 16.51
N ALA A 43 -3.81 1.92 16.44
CA ALA A 43 -4.22 1.10 17.57
C ALA A 43 -3.03 0.59 18.40
N TYR A 44 -1.80 0.94 17.99
CA TYR A 44 -0.56 0.40 18.55
C TYR A 44 0.22 1.41 19.40
N TYR A 45 -0.43 2.45 19.92
CA TYR A 45 0.16 3.46 20.81
C TYR A 45 1.44 4.08 20.21
N LEU A 46 2.58 3.96 20.91
CA LEU A 46 3.92 4.19 20.38
C LEU A 46 4.46 2.85 19.85
N PRO A 47 4.47 2.63 18.53
CA PRO A 47 4.51 1.26 18.00
C PRO A 47 5.78 0.47 18.32
N LEU A 48 6.96 1.09 18.31
CA LEU A 48 8.20 0.39 18.64
C LEU A 48 8.24 0.02 20.13
N ILE A 49 7.94 0.96 21.02
CA ILE A 49 7.87 0.74 22.46
C ILE A 49 6.83 -0.32 22.79
N TYR A 50 5.61 -0.19 22.24
CA TYR A 50 4.54 -1.14 22.45
C TYR A 50 4.94 -2.53 21.97
N GLY A 51 5.46 -2.66 20.75
CA GLY A 51 5.92 -3.95 20.22
C GLY A 51 7.01 -4.59 21.08
N MET A 52 8.05 -3.82 21.45
CA MET A 52 9.20 -4.37 22.18
C MET A 52 8.92 -4.64 23.67
N THR A 53 8.03 -3.87 24.31
CA THR A 53 7.84 -3.92 25.78
C THR A 53 6.46 -4.37 26.22
N GLY A 54 5.44 -4.24 25.36
CA GLY A 54 4.03 -4.44 25.70
C GLY A 54 3.41 -3.28 26.48
N LEU A 55 4.14 -2.19 26.70
CA LEU A 55 3.63 -1.03 27.45
C LEU A 55 2.73 -0.16 26.57
N GLU A 56 1.49 0.02 27.02
CA GLU A 56 0.49 0.89 26.41
C GLU A 56 0.68 2.32 26.92
N ILE A 57 1.48 3.10 26.20
CA ILE A 57 1.76 4.50 26.57
C ILE A 57 0.65 5.40 26.03
N THR A 58 -0.10 6.00 26.94
CA THR A 58 -1.17 6.97 26.67
C THR A 58 -0.92 8.35 27.31
N GLU A 59 -0.03 8.43 28.31
CA GLU A 59 0.26 9.65 29.06
C GLU A 59 1.76 9.94 29.17
N LEU A 60 2.11 11.23 29.23
CA LEU A 60 3.50 11.71 29.31
C LEU A 60 4.28 11.14 30.49
N SER A 61 3.65 10.95 31.65
CA SER A 61 4.30 10.39 32.84
C SER A 61 4.85 8.98 32.62
N GLN A 62 4.18 8.17 31.80
CA GLN A 62 4.50 6.77 31.55
C GLN A 62 5.80 6.60 30.73
N LEU A 63 6.21 7.61 29.96
CA LEU A 63 7.51 7.59 29.25
C LEU A 63 8.71 7.45 30.19
N SER A 64 8.56 7.79 31.48
CA SER A 64 9.60 7.61 32.49
C SER A 64 9.96 6.13 32.69
N GLU A 65 8.99 5.22 32.56
CA GLU A 65 9.23 3.77 32.66
C GLU A 65 10.03 3.27 31.45
N VAL A 66 9.66 3.70 30.25
CA VAL A 66 10.38 3.37 29.01
C VAL A 66 11.82 3.88 29.05
N LEU A 67 12.04 5.10 29.54
CA LEU A 67 13.37 5.67 29.69
C LEU A 67 14.26 4.85 30.65
N GLN A 68 13.68 4.28 31.70
CA GLN A 68 14.42 3.38 32.60
C GLN A 68 14.81 2.06 31.90
N ILE A 69 13.96 1.54 31.02
CA ILE A 69 14.28 0.37 30.18
C ILE A 69 15.43 0.72 29.23
N ALA A 70 15.35 1.84 28.51
CA ALA A 70 16.39 2.30 27.60
C ALA A 70 17.75 2.46 28.31
N ARG A 71 17.75 3.03 29.53
CA ARG A 71 18.97 3.14 30.36
C ARG A 71 19.59 1.80 30.73
N LYS A 72 18.80 0.76 30.97
CA LYS A 72 19.31 -0.59 31.30
C LYS A 72 19.99 -1.27 30.10
N LEU A 73 19.65 -0.85 28.89
CA LEU A 73 20.23 -1.35 27.64
C LEU A 73 21.50 -0.59 27.22
N LEU A 74 21.85 0.50 27.92
CA LEU A 74 23.09 1.22 27.65
C LEU A 74 24.30 0.48 28.21
N HIS A 75 25.33 0.36 27.38
CA HIS A 75 26.60 -0.27 27.73
C HIS A 75 27.74 0.76 27.75
N PRO A 76 28.86 0.48 28.45
CA PRO A 76 30.03 1.35 28.41
C PRO A 76 30.71 1.30 27.04
N VAL A 77 31.35 2.40 26.65
CA VAL A 77 32.13 2.46 25.41
C VAL A 77 33.25 1.42 25.44
N PRO A 78 33.46 0.63 24.37
CA PRO A 78 34.55 -0.35 24.27
C PRO A 78 35.93 0.21 24.64
N ALA A 79 36.66 -0.52 25.48
CA ALA A 79 38.00 -0.16 25.92
C ALA A 79 39.00 -0.08 24.75
N GLU A 80 40.08 0.70 24.92
CA GLU A 80 41.04 0.91 23.82
C GLU A 80 41.88 -0.31 23.47
N SER A 81 42.11 -1.20 24.44
CA SER A 81 42.93 -2.41 24.27
C SER A 81 42.27 -3.61 24.97
N LYS A 82 42.56 -4.83 24.47
CA LYS A 82 42.10 -6.11 25.03
C LYS A 82 40.57 -6.22 25.18
N TRP A 83 39.87 -5.80 24.13
CA TRP A 83 38.41 -5.73 24.09
C TRP A 83 37.80 -7.03 23.50
N THR A 84 36.58 -7.38 23.90
CA THR A 84 35.87 -8.62 23.52
C THR A 84 34.82 -8.36 22.43
N PRO A 85 34.37 -9.35 21.64
CA PRO A 85 33.34 -9.11 20.61
C PRO A 85 32.01 -8.57 21.22
N TYR A 86 31.56 -7.38 20.78
CA TYR A 86 30.46 -6.60 21.40
C TYR A 86 29.15 -6.56 20.60
N LEU A 87 28.82 -7.57 19.80
CA LEU A 87 27.62 -7.48 18.96
C LEU A 87 26.35 -7.28 19.80
N GLY A 88 26.15 -8.09 20.85
CA GLY A 88 25.01 -7.93 21.75
C GLY A 88 24.95 -6.54 22.40
N GLU A 89 26.04 -6.06 23.00
CA GLU A 89 26.07 -4.75 23.68
C GLU A 89 25.82 -3.56 22.72
N THR A 90 26.33 -3.67 21.49
CA THR A 90 26.10 -2.67 20.44
C THR A 90 24.63 -2.66 20.01
N LEU A 91 24.05 -3.84 19.88
CA LEU A 91 22.65 -4.04 19.52
C LEU A 91 21.69 -3.58 20.63
N ASP A 92 21.99 -3.86 21.90
CA ASP A 92 21.25 -3.35 23.05
C ASP A 92 21.26 -1.81 23.07
N SER A 93 22.44 -1.21 22.86
CA SER A 93 22.57 0.25 22.76
C SER A 93 21.80 0.81 21.56
N GLY A 94 21.74 0.06 20.45
CA GLY A 94 20.89 0.37 19.31
C GLY A 94 19.41 0.38 19.69
N MET A 95 18.93 -0.65 20.40
CA MET A 95 17.54 -0.70 20.88
C MET A 95 17.21 0.45 21.86
N ALA A 96 18.14 0.80 22.75
CA ALA A 96 18.02 1.98 23.62
C ALA A 96 17.84 3.27 22.81
N THR A 97 18.58 3.39 21.70
CA THR A 97 18.49 4.53 20.77
C THR A 97 17.11 4.60 20.13
N LEU A 98 16.55 3.47 19.69
CA LEU A 98 15.22 3.44 19.08
C LEU A 98 14.13 3.86 20.07
N MET A 99 14.19 3.36 21.30
CA MET A 99 13.25 3.78 22.37
C MET A 99 13.38 5.28 22.67
N ALA A 100 14.61 5.81 22.75
CA ALA A 100 14.84 7.23 22.96
C ALA A 100 14.33 8.08 21.79
N ALA A 101 14.50 7.62 20.55
CA ALA A 101 13.99 8.30 19.37
C ALA A 101 12.45 8.39 19.38
N GLU A 102 11.76 7.29 19.70
CA GLU A 102 10.29 7.29 19.76
C GLU A 102 9.76 8.14 20.93
N ILE A 103 10.45 8.14 22.09
CA ILE A 103 10.18 9.08 23.20
C ILE A 103 10.28 10.53 22.72
N ILE A 104 11.36 10.88 22.00
CA ILE A 104 11.57 12.24 21.50
C ILE A 104 10.49 12.64 20.51
N GLU A 105 10.13 11.77 19.56
CA GLU A 105 9.07 12.08 18.60
C GLU A 105 7.69 12.19 19.26
N ALA A 106 7.38 11.36 20.26
CA ALA A 106 6.17 11.51 21.07
C ALA A 106 6.11 12.88 21.76
N ILE A 107 7.23 13.33 22.34
CA ILE A 107 7.33 14.66 22.96
C ILE A 107 7.19 15.76 21.90
N ARG A 108 7.86 15.64 20.75
CA ARG A 108 7.75 16.62 19.64
C ARG A 108 6.31 16.74 19.13
N SER A 109 5.55 15.65 19.08
CA SER A 109 4.13 15.66 18.75
C SER A 109 3.28 16.45 19.75
N ILE A 110 3.59 16.41 21.05
CA ILE A 110 2.94 17.25 22.08
C ILE A 110 3.20 18.74 21.84
N TYR A 111 4.42 19.08 21.40
CA TYR A 111 4.80 20.45 21.05
C TYR A 111 4.40 20.86 19.63
N GLN A 112 3.69 19.99 18.89
CA GLN A 112 3.28 20.23 17.49
C GLN A 112 4.46 20.47 16.54
N LEU A 113 5.63 19.91 16.87
CA LEU A 113 6.82 19.93 16.03
C LEU A 113 6.79 18.80 14.99
N GLN A 114 5.98 17.77 15.22
CA GLN A 114 5.68 16.70 14.27
C GLN A 114 4.19 16.68 13.88
N PRO A 115 3.86 16.40 12.61
CA PRO A 115 4.80 16.24 11.48
C PRO A 115 5.56 17.51 11.17
N GLU A 116 6.84 17.37 10.81
CA GLU A 116 7.74 18.50 10.56
C GLU A 116 7.16 19.47 9.53
N LEU A 117 7.24 20.76 9.82
CA LEU A 117 6.80 21.81 8.89
C LEU A 117 7.79 21.93 7.73
N TYR A 118 7.30 21.79 6.50
CA TYR A 118 8.08 21.99 5.29
C TYR A 118 7.27 22.81 4.28
N PRO A 119 7.38 24.16 4.31
CA PRO A 119 6.57 25.03 3.48
C PRO A 119 6.71 24.74 1.98
N GLY A 120 5.57 24.59 1.29
CA GLY A 120 5.54 24.37 -0.17
C GLY A 120 5.62 22.91 -0.62
N LEU A 121 5.71 21.95 0.30
CA LEU A 121 5.56 20.53 -0.03
C LEU A 121 4.08 20.17 -0.21
N GLU A 122 3.75 19.46 -1.28
CA GLU A 122 2.45 18.84 -1.50
C GLU A 122 2.65 17.33 -1.62
N LEU A 123 1.95 16.55 -0.78
CA LEU A 123 2.05 15.10 -0.80
C LEU A 123 0.93 14.47 -1.65
N GLY A 124 1.30 13.54 -2.54
CA GLY A 124 0.38 12.61 -3.20
C GLY A 124 0.00 11.49 -2.25
N GLY A 125 -0.96 11.76 -1.36
CA GLY A 125 -1.35 10.83 -0.29
C GLY A 125 -0.36 10.79 0.87
N GLY A 126 -0.85 10.47 2.07
CA GLY A 126 -0.12 10.63 3.33
C GLY A 126 -1.04 10.55 4.55
N THR A 127 -0.47 10.55 5.75
CA THR A 127 -1.22 10.37 6.99
C THR A 127 -2.22 11.50 7.22
N GLU A 128 -3.50 11.16 7.39
CA GLU A 128 -4.51 12.11 7.83
C GLU A 128 -4.49 12.29 9.35
N TYR A 129 -4.60 13.52 9.82
CA TYR A 129 -4.62 13.87 11.24
C TYR A 129 -6.01 14.38 11.63
N SER A 130 -6.89 13.50 12.10
CA SER A 130 -8.31 13.80 12.40
C SER A 130 -8.51 14.95 13.40
N ASP A 131 -7.65 15.05 14.42
CA ASP A 131 -7.82 15.99 15.54
C ASP A 131 -7.00 17.27 15.41
N ARG A 132 -6.33 17.47 14.27
CA ARG A 132 -5.46 18.63 14.03
C ARG A 132 -5.68 19.12 12.60
N ASP A 133 -5.82 20.43 12.42
CA ASP A 133 -5.93 21.06 11.09
C ASP A 133 -4.55 21.07 10.39
N PHE A 134 -4.01 19.88 10.17
CA PHE A 134 -2.81 19.61 9.40
C PHE A 134 -3.26 19.06 8.06
N GLY A 135 -3.37 19.93 7.05
CA GLY A 135 -3.58 19.49 5.69
C GLY A 135 -2.36 18.77 5.11
N MET A 136 -2.54 18.12 3.96
CA MET A 136 -1.52 17.41 3.16
C MET A 136 -0.51 18.33 2.45
N SER A 137 -0.48 19.60 2.85
CA SER A 137 0.33 20.65 2.26
C SER A 137 1.14 21.36 3.35
N GLY A 138 2.41 21.61 3.05
CA GLY A 138 3.32 22.36 3.91
C GLY A 138 3.93 21.56 5.07
N ARG A 139 3.78 20.23 5.09
CA ARG A 139 4.32 19.35 6.14
C ARG A 139 4.80 18.01 5.58
N MET A 140 5.75 17.40 6.28
CA MET A 140 6.18 16.01 6.07
C MET A 140 5.07 15.03 6.51
N ASN A 141 5.23 13.75 6.16
CA ASN A 141 4.24 12.73 6.51
C ASN A 141 4.22 12.40 8.01
N GLY A 142 5.38 12.35 8.66
CA GLY A 142 5.48 11.81 10.02
C GLY A 142 5.09 10.31 10.10
N PRO A 143 4.58 9.82 11.24
CA PRO A 143 4.21 8.41 11.40
C PRO A 143 3.08 8.01 10.45
N ILE A 144 3.24 6.85 9.81
CA ILE A 144 2.23 6.23 8.94
C ILE A 144 1.06 5.72 9.79
N ASP A 145 -0.17 5.98 9.40
CA ASP A 145 -1.37 5.44 10.07
C ASP A 145 -1.59 3.94 9.80
N ASP A 146 -2.45 3.30 10.60
CA ASP A 146 -2.72 1.87 10.47
C ASP A 146 -3.57 1.50 9.25
N ILE A 147 -4.34 2.45 8.70
CA ILE A 147 -5.16 2.22 7.50
C ILE A 147 -4.22 2.00 6.31
N GLN A 148 -3.25 2.90 6.13
CA GLN A 148 -2.25 2.76 5.07
C GLN A 148 -1.35 1.53 5.27
N LEU A 149 -0.96 1.24 6.51
CA LEU A 149 -0.22 0.02 6.82
C LEU A 149 -0.95 -1.23 6.31
N ARG A 150 -2.25 -1.34 6.56
CA ARG A 150 -3.07 -2.48 6.12
C ARG A 150 -3.19 -2.55 4.61
N SER A 151 -3.40 -1.41 3.95
CA SER A 151 -3.42 -1.31 2.48
C SER A 151 -2.14 -1.86 1.82
N TRP A 152 -0.96 -1.46 2.31
CA TRP A 152 0.31 -1.99 1.79
C TRP A 152 0.66 -3.39 2.28
N GLY A 153 0.12 -3.79 3.43
CA GLY A 153 0.36 -5.10 4.05
C GLY A 153 0.07 -6.27 3.11
N ILE A 154 -1.03 -6.18 2.36
CA ILE A 154 -1.40 -7.19 1.36
C ILE A 154 -0.31 -7.32 0.30
N GLN A 155 0.18 -6.18 -0.21
CA GLN A 155 1.22 -6.13 -1.24
C GLN A 155 2.59 -6.62 -0.73
N LEU A 156 2.89 -6.39 0.55
CA LEU A 156 4.09 -6.92 1.21
C LEU A 156 4.05 -8.44 1.35
N VAL A 157 2.86 -9.01 1.56
CA VAL A 157 2.65 -10.46 1.75
C VAL A 157 2.61 -11.21 0.42
N ASP A 158 1.94 -10.66 -0.60
CA ASP A 158 1.85 -11.28 -1.94
C ASP A 158 3.08 -11.01 -2.82
N GLY A 159 3.98 -10.13 -2.38
CA GLY A 159 5.26 -9.85 -3.03
C GLY A 159 5.21 -8.80 -4.14
N ARG A 160 4.05 -8.18 -4.40
CA ARG A 160 3.94 -7.01 -5.33
C ARG A 160 4.77 -5.82 -4.83
N MET A 161 4.85 -5.65 -3.52
CA MET A 161 5.76 -4.75 -2.83
C MET A 161 6.82 -5.60 -2.13
N PRO A 162 8.02 -5.80 -2.71
CA PRO A 162 8.96 -6.77 -2.19
C PRO A 162 9.57 -6.38 -0.84
N GLY A 163 9.47 -5.12 -0.41
CA GLY A 163 9.98 -4.61 0.85
C GLY A 163 10.11 -3.09 0.86
N PHE A 164 10.90 -2.54 1.78
CA PHE A 164 11.14 -1.09 1.85
C PHE A 164 12.62 -0.70 2.00
N ALA A 165 12.98 0.48 1.52
CA ALA A 165 14.27 1.11 1.68
C ALA A 165 14.16 2.31 2.62
N ALA A 166 14.85 2.29 3.75
CA ALA A 166 14.99 3.44 4.64
C ALA A 166 16.23 4.24 4.23
N ILE A 167 16.03 5.37 3.55
CA ILE A 167 17.11 6.27 3.14
C ILE A 167 17.31 7.33 4.21
N VAL A 168 18.55 7.46 4.68
CA VAL A 168 18.93 8.39 5.75
C VAL A 168 20.08 9.29 5.29
N GLY A 169 19.87 10.60 5.23
CA GLY A 169 20.91 11.59 4.88
C GLY A 169 20.67 12.27 3.54
N ALA A 170 21.73 12.55 2.79
CA ALA A 170 21.65 13.22 1.49
C ALA A 170 22.62 12.60 0.48
N ALA A 171 22.12 12.42 -0.74
CA ALA A 171 22.92 11.93 -1.86
C ALA A 171 23.96 12.97 -2.28
N LYS A 172 24.98 12.53 -3.02
CA LYS A 172 26.03 13.40 -3.59
C LYS A 172 25.48 14.58 -4.42
N SER A 173 24.40 14.37 -5.18
CA SER A 173 23.72 15.41 -5.97
C SER A 173 22.22 15.13 -6.09
N ASN A 174 21.45 16.12 -6.56
CA ASN A 174 20.02 15.98 -6.77
C ASN A 174 19.70 14.90 -7.82
N GLU A 175 20.45 14.84 -8.92
CA GLU A 175 20.25 13.85 -9.98
C GLU A 175 20.48 12.43 -9.48
N VAL A 176 21.45 12.24 -8.58
CA VAL A 176 21.71 10.95 -7.92
C VAL A 176 20.56 10.58 -6.99
N ALA A 177 20.03 11.54 -6.20
CA ALA A 177 18.87 11.30 -5.34
C ALA A 177 17.65 10.83 -6.15
N VAL A 178 17.30 11.56 -7.21
CA VAL A 178 16.20 11.19 -8.12
C VAL A 178 16.44 9.80 -8.71
N LYS A 179 17.66 9.52 -9.18
CA LYS A 179 17.98 8.22 -9.77
C LYS A 179 17.83 7.07 -8.78
N ILE A 180 18.30 7.22 -7.54
CA ILE A 180 18.17 6.20 -6.49
C ILE A 180 16.69 5.90 -6.24
N VAL A 181 15.86 6.92 -6.02
CA VAL A 181 14.42 6.75 -5.75
C VAL A 181 13.70 6.12 -6.93
N ARG A 182 13.95 6.59 -8.16
CA ARG A 182 13.30 6.03 -9.37
C ARG A 182 13.67 4.56 -9.59
N GLU A 183 14.92 4.17 -9.30
CA GLU A 183 15.33 2.75 -9.38
C GLU A 183 14.62 1.89 -8.32
N LEU A 184 14.34 2.42 -7.13
CA LEU A 184 13.56 1.72 -6.10
C LEU A 184 12.09 1.61 -6.49
N GLN A 185 11.49 2.69 -6.99
CA GLN A 185 10.10 2.73 -7.48
C GLN A 185 9.86 1.75 -8.64
N GLN A 186 10.77 1.68 -9.62
CA GLN A 186 10.70 0.71 -10.74
C GLN A 186 10.71 -0.75 -10.28
N ARG A 187 11.15 -1.00 -9.05
CA ARG A 187 11.20 -2.33 -8.43
C ARG A 187 10.11 -2.50 -7.37
N ASN A 188 9.15 -1.58 -7.33
CA ASN A 188 8.06 -1.48 -6.36
C ASN A 188 8.54 -1.47 -4.89
N ILE A 189 9.78 -1.02 -4.63
CA ILE A 189 10.31 -0.93 -3.27
C ILE A 189 9.81 0.37 -2.63
N LEU A 190 9.06 0.24 -1.54
CA LEU A 190 8.60 1.37 -0.74
C LEU A 190 9.80 2.12 -0.17
N THR A 191 9.83 3.45 -0.29
CA THR A 191 10.97 4.26 0.12
C THR A 191 10.58 5.21 1.23
N PHE A 192 11.32 5.16 2.34
CA PHE A 192 11.17 6.06 3.48
C PHE A 192 12.35 7.01 3.54
N LEU A 193 12.06 8.31 3.53
CA LEU A 193 13.08 9.36 3.46
C LEU A 193 13.22 10.04 4.81
N SER A 194 14.44 10.10 5.33
CA SER A 194 14.75 10.79 6.58
C SER A 194 16.19 11.32 6.62
N GLY A 195 16.51 12.11 7.64
CA GLY A 195 17.90 12.50 7.92
C GLY A 195 18.48 13.59 7.03
N ASN A 196 19.60 14.12 7.48
CA ASN A 196 20.38 15.11 6.76
C ASN A 196 21.89 14.89 6.95
N VAL A 197 22.65 15.57 6.10
CA VAL A 197 24.10 15.73 6.20
C VAL A 197 24.38 17.23 6.12
N ASN A 198 24.91 17.80 7.19
CA ASN A 198 25.22 19.23 7.29
C ASN A 198 24.01 20.14 6.96
N GLY A 199 22.81 19.74 7.39
CA GLY A 199 21.57 20.49 7.16
C GLY A 199 20.92 20.29 5.79
N ARG A 200 21.47 19.40 4.95
CA ARG A 200 20.87 19.01 3.66
C ARG A 200 20.27 17.61 3.74
N SER A 201 19.01 17.44 3.38
CA SER A 201 18.30 16.16 3.32
C SER A 201 18.10 15.68 1.88
N ILE A 202 17.95 14.37 1.67
CA ILE A 202 17.47 13.81 0.40
C ILE A 202 16.07 14.34 0.05
N ILE A 203 15.25 14.69 1.04
CA ILE A 203 13.93 15.27 0.80
C ILE A 203 14.07 16.60 0.05
N ASP A 204 14.98 17.47 0.50
CA ASP A 204 15.27 18.74 -0.19
C ASP A 204 15.68 18.51 -1.65
N GLN A 205 16.51 17.50 -1.89
CA GLN A 205 17.02 17.15 -3.22
C GLN A 205 15.91 16.69 -4.17
N LEU A 206 14.92 15.95 -3.67
CA LEU A 206 13.81 15.43 -4.49
C LEU A 206 12.76 16.51 -4.75
N VAL A 207 12.46 17.33 -3.75
CA VAL A 207 11.50 18.44 -3.88
C VAL A 207 12.00 19.48 -4.88
N GLU A 208 13.30 19.81 -4.87
CA GLU A 208 13.89 20.74 -5.84
C GLU A 208 13.81 20.26 -7.30
N GLU A 209 13.83 18.94 -7.51
CA GLU A 209 13.69 18.34 -8.84
C GLU A 209 12.22 18.07 -9.23
N GLY A 210 11.26 18.49 -8.41
CA GLY A 210 9.83 18.32 -8.65
C GLY A 210 9.40 16.85 -8.65
N VAL A 211 10.01 16.01 -7.82
CA VAL A 211 9.56 14.62 -7.62
C VAL A 211 8.36 14.60 -6.69
N ASP A 212 7.26 14.02 -7.15
CA ASP A 212 6.07 13.79 -6.33
C ASP A 212 6.37 12.78 -5.20
N LEU A 213 6.13 13.19 -3.96
CA LEU A 213 6.33 12.41 -2.74
C LEU A 213 4.99 12.09 -2.10
N GLY A 214 4.89 10.98 -1.39
CA GLY A 214 3.67 10.55 -0.70
C GLY A 214 3.39 9.07 -0.82
N TYR A 215 2.19 8.69 -0.38
CA TYR A 215 1.71 7.30 -0.43
C TYR A 215 1.51 6.80 -1.87
N ASP A 216 1.00 7.65 -2.75
CA ASP A 216 0.69 7.30 -4.14
C ASP A 216 1.95 6.94 -4.95
N THR A 217 3.09 7.50 -4.56
CA THR A 217 4.38 7.29 -5.26
C THR A 217 5.33 6.35 -4.51
N TYR A 218 4.87 5.70 -3.43
CA TYR A 218 5.69 4.86 -2.54
C TYR A 218 6.99 5.54 -2.07
N THR A 219 6.96 6.86 -1.90
CA THR A 219 8.14 7.64 -1.50
C THR A 219 7.73 8.60 -0.40
N VAL A 220 7.82 8.13 0.84
CA VAL A 220 7.25 8.80 2.02
C VAL A 220 8.31 9.63 2.75
N PRO A 221 8.13 10.96 2.87
CA PRO A 221 9.04 11.80 3.63
C PRO A 221 8.67 11.84 5.12
N PHE A 222 9.53 11.32 5.99
CA PHE A 222 9.28 11.28 7.43
C PHE A 222 9.76 12.52 8.18
N GLY A 223 10.92 13.06 7.84
CA GLY A 223 11.49 14.23 8.50
C GLY A 223 12.93 14.49 8.06
N THR A 224 13.43 15.70 8.27
CA THR A 224 14.78 16.08 7.82
C THR A 224 15.88 15.62 8.77
N ASP A 225 15.55 15.04 9.93
CA ASP A 225 16.52 14.51 10.88
C ASP A 225 16.53 12.98 10.97
N THR A 226 17.59 12.44 11.58
CA THR A 226 17.79 10.99 11.72
C THR A 226 16.83 10.37 12.73
N ILE A 227 16.26 11.15 13.65
CA ILE A 227 15.34 10.65 14.68
C ILE A 227 14.04 10.19 14.01
N SER A 228 13.56 10.90 13.00
CA SER A 228 12.35 10.55 12.25
C SER A 228 12.45 9.21 11.49
N ALA A 229 13.65 8.63 11.34
CA ALA A 229 13.80 7.26 10.85
C ALA A 229 13.12 6.22 11.75
N ILE A 230 12.79 6.57 13.00
CA ILE A 230 12.04 5.72 13.92
C ILE A 230 10.68 5.29 13.37
N TYR A 231 10.03 6.13 12.55
CA TYR A 231 8.75 5.81 11.95
C TYR A 231 8.82 4.61 11.00
N ALA A 232 9.95 4.40 10.31
CA ALA A 232 10.18 3.21 9.48
C ALA A 232 10.20 1.92 10.33
N LEU A 233 10.81 1.98 11.50
CA LEU A 233 10.93 0.84 12.42
C LEU A 233 9.61 0.61 13.18
N GLY A 234 8.85 1.68 13.46
CA GLY A 234 7.48 1.60 13.96
C GLY A 234 6.53 0.96 12.93
N PHE A 235 6.68 1.27 11.65
CA PHE A 235 5.97 0.58 10.56
C PHE A 235 6.29 -0.92 10.55
N ALA A 236 7.58 -1.29 10.53
CA ALA A 236 8.05 -2.67 10.55
C ALA A 236 7.57 -3.45 11.79
N THR A 237 7.58 -2.81 12.95
CA THR A 237 7.05 -3.40 14.19
C THR A 237 5.57 -3.72 14.06
N ARG A 238 4.76 -2.79 13.54
CA ARG A 238 3.32 -3.02 13.34
C ARG A 238 3.05 -4.08 12.28
N SER A 239 3.86 -4.20 11.23
CA SER A 239 3.71 -5.30 10.26
C SER A 239 3.73 -6.67 10.95
N ALA A 240 4.60 -6.86 11.96
CA ALA A 240 4.64 -8.10 12.74
C ALA A 240 3.42 -8.28 13.66
N LEU A 241 2.93 -7.20 14.26
CA LEU A 241 1.75 -7.23 15.14
C LEU A 241 0.46 -7.50 14.34
N THR A 242 0.29 -6.83 13.20
CA THR A 242 -0.91 -6.88 12.35
C THR A 242 -0.93 -8.15 11.49
N PHE A 243 0.11 -8.42 10.71
CA PHE A 243 0.11 -9.53 9.74
C PHE A 243 0.75 -10.79 10.29
N GLY A 244 1.68 -10.67 11.23
CA GLY A 244 2.27 -11.81 11.92
C GLY A 244 1.42 -12.36 13.07
N GLY A 245 0.39 -11.63 13.52
CA GLY A 245 -0.44 -11.99 14.68
C GLY A 245 0.36 -12.09 15.98
N ILE A 246 1.54 -11.46 16.04
CA ILE A 246 2.44 -11.54 17.19
C ILE A 246 1.95 -10.55 18.25
N LYS A 247 1.89 -11.01 19.51
CA LYS A 247 1.47 -10.13 20.61
C LYS A 247 2.59 -9.17 21.01
N ALA A 248 2.21 -7.96 21.39
CA ALA A 248 3.11 -6.96 21.94
C ALA A 248 3.89 -7.50 23.16
N GLY A 249 5.13 -7.02 23.34
CA GLY A 249 6.07 -7.52 24.36
C GLY A 249 6.80 -8.81 23.99
N GLN A 250 6.42 -9.48 22.89
CA GLN A 250 7.18 -10.62 22.34
C GLN A 250 8.32 -10.14 21.43
N ALA A 251 9.22 -9.31 21.96
CA ALA A 251 10.27 -8.62 21.21
C ALA A 251 11.05 -9.56 20.27
N ARG A 252 11.48 -10.73 20.77
CA ARG A 252 12.22 -11.70 19.96
C ARG A 252 11.44 -12.17 18.73
N SER A 253 10.17 -12.54 18.90
CA SER A 253 9.31 -13.02 17.81
C SER A 253 9.08 -11.91 16.78
N ILE A 254 8.90 -10.66 17.24
CA ILE A 254 8.74 -9.48 16.36
C ILE A 254 10.00 -9.25 15.53
N LEU A 255 11.19 -9.32 16.14
CA LEU A 255 12.46 -9.14 15.45
C LEU A 255 12.73 -10.29 14.45
N GLU A 256 12.44 -11.53 14.82
CA GLU A 256 12.55 -12.70 13.94
C GLU A 256 11.58 -12.60 12.74
N TYR A 257 10.32 -12.17 12.98
CA TYR A 257 9.36 -11.91 11.89
C TYR A 257 9.89 -10.85 10.92
N ASN A 258 10.40 -9.73 11.43
CA ASN A 258 10.92 -8.67 10.58
C ASN A 258 12.13 -9.12 9.76
N ARG A 259 13.05 -9.88 10.36
CA ARG A 259 14.19 -10.47 9.65
C ARG A 259 13.74 -11.37 8.49
N ASP A 260 12.70 -12.16 8.69
CA ASP A 260 12.33 -13.23 7.75
C ASP A 260 11.24 -12.82 6.74
N ARG A 261 10.41 -11.83 7.07
CA ARG A 261 9.22 -11.45 6.28
C ARG A 261 9.24 -10.02 5.78
N VAL A 262 9.93 -9.10 6.46
CA VAL A 262 10.00 -7.70 6.06
C VAL A 262 11.35 -7.44 5.39
N PHE A 263 11.38 -7.42 4.06
CA PHE A 263 12.63 -7.27 3.31
C PHE A 263 13.09 -5.81 3.26
N ALA A 264 13.48 -5.26 4.40
CA ALA A 264 13.94 -3.89 4.51
C ALA A 264 15.46 -3.75 4.62
N PHE A 265 15.99 -2.63 4.10
CA PHE A 265 17.39 -2.23 4.27
C PHE A 265 17.51 -0.73 4.51
N VAL A 266 18.62 -0.33 5.15
CA VAL A 266 18.96 1.08 5.37
C VAL A 266 20.01 1.51 4.36
N LEU A 267 19.76 2.61 3.66
CA LEU A 267 20.73 3.28 2.80
C LEU A 267 21.16 4.61 3.45
N ALA A 268 22.34 4.62 4.06
CA ALA A 268 22.93 5.81 4.66
C ALA A 268 23.70 6.60 3.59
N LEU A 269 23.26 7.83 3.33
CA LEU A 269 23.85 8.72 2.32
C LEU A 269 24.62 9.87 2.99
N GLY A 270 25.87 10.06 2.57
CA GLY A 270 26.82 11.03 3.09
C GLY A 270 27.42 10.66 4.45
N GLU A 271 27.83 11.67 5.22
CA GLU A 271 28.57 11.45 6.46
C GLU A 271 27.75 10.71 7.54
N VAL A 272 28.36 9.65 8.10
CA VAL A 272 27.77 8.83 9.16
C VAL A 272 28.26 9.30 10.55
N ASP A 273 27.45 10.16 11.18
CA ASP A 273 27.64 10.61 12.55
C ASP A 273 27.30 9.52 13.60
N ASP A 274 27.52 9.82 14.89
CA ASP A 274 27.24 8.87 15.98
C ASP A 274 25.77 8.46 16.08
N LEU A 275 24.86 9.40 15.81
CA LEU A 275 23.42 9.15 15.89
C LEU A 275 23.00 8.18 14.79
N LYS A 276 23.50 8.37 13.56
CA LYS A 276 23.30 7.42 12.46
C LYS A 276 23.86 6.04 12.80
N TYR A 277 25.06 5.94 13.38
CA TYR A 277 25.61 4.66 13.84
C TYR A 277 24.74 3.98 14.90
N ALA A 278 24.20 4.75 15.84
CA ALA A 278 23.36 4.24 16.92
C ALA A 278 21.99 3.76 16.40
N ALA A 279 21.32 4.55 15.54
CA ALA A 279 20.07 4.15 14.91
C ALA A 279 20.24 2.93 13.98
N ALA A 280 21.33 2.90 13.21
CA ALA A 280 21.71 1.76 12.37
C ALA A 280 21.90 0.47 13.18
N ALA A 281 22.53 0.55 14.37
CA ALA A 281 22.64 -0.61 15.27
C ALA A 281 21.27 -1.12 15.71
N GLY A 282 20.31 -0.22 15.92
CA GLY A 282 18.90 -0.57 16.17
C GLY A 282 18.25 -1.27 14.98
N ALA A 283 18.41 -0.75 13.76
CA ALA A 283 17.87 -1.38 12.55
C ALA A 283 18.45 -2.79 12.30
N ILE A 284 19.73 -3.02 12.63
CA ILE A 284 20.35 -4.34 12.53
C ILE A 284 19.63 -5.37 13.44
N ASN A 285 19.08 -4.98 14.59
CA ASN A 285 18.28 -5.91 15.42
C ASN A 285 17.07 -6.48 14.69
N PHE A 286 16.46 -5.69 13.80
CA PHE A 286 15.33 -6.11 12.97
C PHE A 286 15.76 -7.02 11.81
N GLY A 287 17.06 -7.32 11.69
CA GLY A 287 17.61 -8.04 10.54
C GLY A 287 17.75 -7.18 9.29
N PHE A 288 17.70 -5.85 9.43
CA PHE A 288 17.84 -4.93 8.30
C PHE A 288 19.33 -4.54 8.13
N PRO A 289 19.94 -4.85 6.97
CA PRO A 289 21.32 -4.50 6.71
C PRO A 289 21.45 -3.02 6.41
N VAL A 290 22.65 -2.48 6.64
CA VAL A 290 22.96 -1.06 6.45
C VAL A 290 24.03 -0.93 5.38
N ILE A 291 23.71 -0.17 4.34
CA ILE A 291 24.62 0.14 3.25
C ILE A 291 24.93 1.63 3.30
N ALA A 292 26.21 2.00 3.31
CA ALA A 292 26.64 3.39 3.30
C ALA A 292 27.36 3.74 2.00
N ASP A 293 27.07 4.92 1.45
CA ASP A 293 27.72 5.45 0.25
C ASP A 293 29.06 6.16 0.55
N THR A 294 29.55 6.04 1.78
CA THR A 294 30.82 6.58 2.26
C THR A 294 31.75 5.48 2.81
N VAL A 295 33.03 5.82 2.98
CA VAL A 295 34.04 4.91 3.53
C VAL A 295 33.81 4.73 5.02
N ILE A 296 33.27 3.57 5.40
CA ILE A 296 33.06 3.16 6.79
C ILE A 296 33.56 1.73 7.02
N PRO A 297 33.84 1.32 8.26
CA PRO A 297 34.12 -0.08 8.54
C PRO A 297 32.93 -0.98 8.18
N GLN A 298 33.22 -2.23 7.81
CA GLN A 298 32.19 -3.20 7.40
C GLN A 298 31.97 -4.28 8.45
N ILE A 299 30.78 -4.87 8.45
CA ILE A 299 30.41 -6.04 9.24
C ILE A 299 29.80 -7.05 8.27
N LEU A 300 30.68 -7.85 7.65
CA LEU A 300 30.33 -8.86 6.65
C LEU A 300 29.83 -10.21 7.19
N PRO A 301 30.16 -10.65 8.43
CA PRO A 301 29.60 -11.90 8.96
C PRO A 301 28.07 -11.89 8.96
N THR A 302 27.45 -13.05 8.81
CA THR A 302 25.98 -13.21 8.84
C THR A 302 25.48 -13.57 10.25
N GLY A 303 24.16 -13.56 10.47
CA GLY A 303 23.53 -14.18 11.64
C GLY A 303 22.37 -13.39 12.25
N VAL A 304 22.47 -12.06 12.26
CA VAL A 304 21.34 -11.18 12.64
C VAL A 304 20.58 -10.73 11.39
N THR A 305 21.31 -10.26 10.39
CA THR A 305 20.83 -10.09 9.01
C THR A 305 20.99 -11.39 8.22
N THR A 306 20.24 -11.50 7.12
CA THR A 306 20.31 -12.64 6.19
C THR A 306 21.72 -12.83 5.60
N TYR A 307 22.31 -11.75 5.10
CA TYR A 307 23.69 -11.71 4.62
C TYR A 307 24.50 -10.73 5.46
N GLU A 308 25.20 -9.77 4.85
CA GLU A 308 26.07 -8.82 5.54
C GLU A 308 25.28 -7.81 6.40
N HIS A 309 25.76 -7.47 7.59
CA HIS A 309 25.12 -6.46 8.46
C HIS A 309 25.40 -5.03 8.00
N VAL A 310 26.66 -4.74 7.66
CA VAL A 310 27.12 -3.39 7.28
C VAL A 310 28.05 -3.48 6.09
N VAL A 311 27.68 -2.80 5.01
CA VAL A 311 28.44 -2.73 3.76
C VAL A 311 28.81 -1.27 3.47
N SER A 312 30.08 -1.04 3.15
CA SER A 312 30.58 0.27 2.72
C SER A 312 30.79 0.23 1.22
N MET A 313 30.11 1.13 0.51
CA MET A 313 30.16 1.22 -0.94
C MET A 313 30.34 2.70 -1.34
N PRO A 314 31.55 3.26 -1.16
CA PRO A 314 31.81 4.67 -1.41
C PRO A 314 31.37 5.08 -2.82
N PHE A 315 30.47 6.06 -2.95
CA PHE A 315 29.76 6.34 -4.20
C PHE A 315 30.71 6.57 -5.39
N ASN A 316 31.80 7.32 -5.16
CA ASN A 316 32.78 7.64 -6.19
C ASN A 316 33.70 6.46 -6.58
N GLU A 317 33.70 5.38 -5.79
CA GLU A 317 34.47 4.15 -6.05
C GLU A 317 33.62 3.09 -6.75
N ILE A 318 32.32 3.32 -6.93
CA ILE A 318 31.43 2.43 -7.69
C ILE A 318 31.80 2.50 -9.17
N GLU A 319 32.09 1.35 -9.77
CA GLU A 319 32.35 1.25 -11.21
C GLU A 319 31.08 1.64 -11.99
N GLY A 320 31.17 2.60 -12.91
CA GLY A 320 30.05 3.03 -13.75
C GLY A 320 30.49 4.16 -14.67
N LYS A 321 29.89 4.26 -15.86
CA LYS A 321 30.23 5.25 -16.88
C LYS A 321 29.92 6.69 -16.43
N ASP A 322 28.85 6.84 -15.64
CA ASP A 322 28.33 8.09 -15.11
C ASP A 322 27.71 7.86 -13.72
N ASP A 323 27.32 8.95 -13.05
CA ASP A 323 26.72 8.88 -11.71
C ASP A 323 25.34 8.18 -11.72
N SER A 324 24.66 8.12 -12.87
CA SER A 324 23.40 7.39 -13.03
C SER A 324 23.59 5.88 -12.95
N GLU A 325 24.59 5.35 -13.66
CA GLU A 325 24.94 3.92 -13.61
C GLU A 325 25.46 3.52 -12.22
N ARG A 326 26.20 4.40 -11.55
CA ARG A 326 26.66 4.17 -10.16
C ARG A 326 25.50 4.09 -9.18
N ALA A 327 24.52 4.99 -9.30
CA ALA A 327 23.30 4.97 -8.50
C ALA A 327 22.50 3.67 -8.71
N THR A 328 22.34 3.22 -9.95
CA THR A 328 21.71 1.92 -10.26
C THR A 328 22.45 0.76 -9.59
N LYS A 329 23.79 0.72 -9.67
CA LYS A 329 24.60 -0.34 -9.04
C LYS A 329 24.55 -0.30 -7.52
N LEU A 330 24.48 0.89 -6.92
CA LEU A 330 24.29 1.06 -5.47
C LEU A 330 22.97 0.41 -5.04
N VAL A 331 21.86 0.74 -5.72
CA VAL A 331 20.53 0.17 -5.44
C VAL A 331 20.53 -1.36 -5.62
N GLN A 332 21.13 -1.86 -6.72
CA GLN A 332 21.29 -3.29 -6.94
C GLN A 332 22.05 -3.98 -5.81
N LYS A 333 23.11 -3.34 -5.29
CA LYS A 333 23.87 -3.90 -4.17
C LYS A 333 23.04 -3.94 -2.89
N CYS A 334 22.26 -2.90 -2.59
CA CYS A 334 21.35 -2.89 -1.43
C CYS A 334 20.35 -4.05 -1.49
N ILE A 335 19.72 -4.25 -2.64
CA ILE A 335 18.78 -5.35 -2.92
C ILE A 335 19.47 -6.71 -2.70
N GLN A 336 20.69 -6.87 -3.23
CA GLN A 336 21.47 -8.11 -3.09
C GLN A 336 21.79 -8.41 -1.62
N VAL A 337 22.29 -7.41 -0.88
CA VAL A 337 22.70 -7.55 0.53
C VAL A 337 21.50 -7.89 1.41
N ARG A 338 20.31 -7.36 1.12
CA ARG A 338 19.09 -7.75 1.84
C ARG A 338 18.55 -9.12 1.42
N GLY A 339 18.86 -9.56 0.21
CA GLY A 339 18.31 -10.78 -0.37
C GLY A 339 16.90 -10.60 -0.95
N VAL A 340 16.54 -9.38 -1.34
CA VAL A 340 15.25 -9.10 -1.98
C VAL A 340 15.24 -9.79 -3.34
N LYS A 341 14.36 -10.80 -3.51
CA LYS A 341 14.15 -11.44 -4.80
C LYS A 341 13.09 -10.64 -5.56
N ILE A 342 13.52 -9.78 -6.47
CA ILE A 342 12.59 -9.01 -7.29
C ILE A 342 12.33 -9.79 -8.57
N LYS A 343 11.06 -10.12 -8.82
CA LYS A 343 10.61 -10.59 -10.13
C LYS A 343 10.41 -9.36 -11.02
N ILE A 344 11.50 -8.85 -11.59
CA ILE A 344 11.40 -7.76 -12.57
C ILE A 344 10.89 -8.38 -13.87
N THR A 345 9.63 -8.10 -14.20
CA THR A 345 9.15 -8.30 -15.57
C THR A 345 9.68 -7.12 -16.38
N ASP A 346 10.67 -7.35 -17.25
CA ASP A 346 11.18 -6.31 -18.13
C ASP A 346 10.12 -5.97 -19.18
N VAL A 347 9.52 -4.79 -19.06
CA VAL A 347 8.47 -4.31 -19.96
C VAL A 347 9.10 -3.31 -20.93
N PRO A 348 9.14 -3.59 -22.25
CA PRO A 348 9.92 -2.82 -23.20
C PRO A 348 9.21 -1.53 -23.63
N VAL A 349 9.14 -0.56 -22.71
CA VAL A 349 8.53 0.76 -22.88
C VAL A 349 9.51 1.89 -22.52
N PRO A 350 9.34 3.10 -23.10
CA PRO A 350 10.27 4.21 -22.89
C PRO A 350 9.97 5.05 -21.64
N VAL A 351 8.97 4.65 -20.86
CA VAL A 351 8.56 5.31 -19.61
C VAL A 351 8.82 4.38 -18.42
N PRO A 352 8.98 4.91 -17.19
CA PRO A 352 8.98 4.07 -16.00
C PRO A 352 7.73 3.18 -15.95
N TYR A 353 7.92 1.93 -15.54
CA TYR A 353 6.86 0.93 -15.44
C TYR A 353 6.93 0.25 -14.07
N GLY A 354 5.78 0.07 -13.41
CA GLY A 354 5.65 -0.49 -12.07
C GLY A 354 4.28 -0.19 -11.45
N SER A 355 3.91 -0.92 -10.39
CA SER A 355 2.59 -0.76 -9.75
C SER A 355 2.41 0.59 -9.07
N ALA A 356 3.51 1.26 -8.71
CA ALA A 356 3.52 2.62 -8.16
C ALA A 356 2.93 3.67 -9.12
N PHE A 357 2.74 3.36 -10.40
CA PHE A 357 2.16 4.30 -11.38
C PHE A 357 0.67 4.04 -11.66
N GLU A 358 0.09 2.95 -11.13
CA GLU A 358 -1.28 2.52 -11.47
C GLU A 358 -2.36 3.57 -11.13
N GLY A 359 -2.12 4.39 -10.11
CA GLY A 359 -3.04 5.44 -9.66
C GLY A 359 -2.89 6.78 -10.36
N GLU A 360 -1.94 6.94 -11.31
CA GLU A 360 -1.69 8.23 -11.95
C GLU A 360 -2.90 8.73 -12.76
N VAL A 361 -3.36 9.95 -12.49
CA VAL A 361 -4.48 10.57 -13.20
C VAL A 361 -3.97 11.57 -14.23
N VAL A 362 -4.16 11.27 -15.52
CA VAL A 362 -3.85 12.20 -16.61
C VAL A 362 -4.95 13.25 -16.75
N ARG A 363 -4.68 14.46 -16.26
CA ARG A 363 -5.59 15.61 -16.34
C ARG A 363 -5.58 16.22 -17.75
N ARG A 364 -6.66 16.95 -18.09
CA ARG A 364 -6.85 17.55 -19.43
C ARG A 364 -5.72 18.50 -19.85
N ALA A 365 -5.09 19.20 -18.91
CA ALA A 365 -3.98 20.11 -19.21
C ALA A 365 -2.72 19.37 -19.69
N ASP A 366 -2.51 18.16 -19.19
CA ASP A 366 -1.30 17.34 -19.41
C ASP A 366 -1.52 16.25 -20.46
N MET A 367 -2.72 16.18 -21.03
CA MET A 367 -3.15 15.15 -21.97
C MET A 367 -2.61 15.40 -23.39
N ARG A 368 -1.99 14.37 -23.98
CA ARG A 368 -1.56 14.36 -25.39
C ARG A 368 -2.67 13.87 -26.31
N VAL A 369 -3.32 12.77 -25.95
CA VAL A 369 -4.41 12.15 -26.71
C VAL A 369 -5.32 11.35 -25.76
N GLU A 370 -6.60 11.26 -26.12
CA GLU A 370 -7.64 10.51 -25.42
C GLU A 370 -8.28 9.49 -26.37
N PHE A 371 -8.56 8.28 -25.86
CA PHE A 371 -9.28 7.21 -26.57
C PHE A 371 -10.53 6.82 -25.79
N GLY A 372 -11.66 6.66 -26.48
CA GLY A 372 -12.94 6.45 -25.81
C GLY A 372 -13.55 7.74 -25.24
N GLY A 373 -14.32 7.62 -24.15
CA GLY A 373 -14.98 8.75 -23.54
C GLY A 373 -16.05 9.39 -24.43
N LYS A 374 -16.16 10.73 -24.40
CA LYS A 374 -17.26 11.45 -25.07
C LYS A 374 -17.10 11.60 -26.59
N ASN A 375 -15.86 11.69 -27.08
CA ASN A 375 -15.56 12.14 -28.45
C ASN A 375 -14.99 11.03 -29.34
N SER A 376 -14.80 9.83 -28.82
CA SER A 376 -14.23 8.68 -29.52
C SER A 376 -14.73 7.37 -28.93
N ARG A 377 -14.48 6.25 -29.61
CA ARG A 377 -14.82 4.89 -29.17
C ARG A 377 -13.55 4.13 -28.80
N SER A 378 -13.59 3.37 -27.72
CA SER A 378 -12.48 2.48 -27.39
C SER A 378 -12.95 1.17 -26.80
N PHE A 379 -12.29 0.08 -27.19
CA PHE A 379 -12.58 -1.26 -26.67
C PHE A 379 -11.31 -2.11 -26.51
N GLU A 380 -11.41 -3.16 -25.69
CA GLU A 380 -10.39 -4.18 -25.51
C GLU A 380 -11.01 -5.58 -25.54
N TYR A 381 -10.48 -6.47 -26.35
CA TYR A 381 -11.04 -7.80 -26.54
C TYR A 381 -9.94 -8.86 -26.52
N LEU A 382 -9.98 -9.74 -25.55
CA LEU A 382 -9.08 -10.88 -25.43
C LEU A 382 -9.83 -12.17 -25.72
N PHE A 383 -9.25 -13.03 -26.57
CA PHE A 383 -9.82 -14.34 -26.89
C PHE A 383 -8.75 -15.39 -27.15
N MET A 384 -9.08 -16.65 -26.86
CA MET A 384 -8.21 -17.77 -27.15
C MET A 384 -8.27 -18.17 -28.63
N THR A 385 -7.15 -18.59 -29.19
CA THR A 385 -7.04 -19.09 -30.56
C THR A 385 -6.13 -20.31 -30.62
N ASP A 386 -6.11 -20.99 -31.76
CA ASP A 386 -5.27 -22.17 -31.95
C ASP A 386 -3.79 -21.78 -32.00
N MET A 387 -2.93 -22.65 -31.44
CA MET A 387 -1.48 -22.42 -31.34
C MET A 387 -0.81 -22.18 -32.71
N GLU A 388 -1.43 -22.64 -33.79
CA GLU A 388 -0.95 -22.53 -35.18
C GLU A 388 -1.28 -21.17 -35.82
N ASP A 389 -2.35 -20.50 -35.36
CA ASP A 389 -2.87 -19.26 -35.94
C ASP A 389 -2.32 -17.99 -35.25
N ILE A 390 -1.46 -18.17 -34.24
CA ILE A 390 -0.90 -17.08 -33.42
C ILE A 390 0.63 -17.07 -33.42
N THR A 391 1.19 -15.86 -33.57
CA THR A 391 2.63 -15.60 -33.48
C THR A 391 2.95 -14.88 -32.18
N ASP A 392 3.68 -15.55 -31.28
CA ASP A 392 4.05 -14.94 -30.00
C ASP A 392 4.91 -13.69 -30.16
N GLY A 393 4.65 -12.68 -29.33
CA GLY A 393 5.39 -11.40 -29.32
C GLY A 393 5.05 -10.48 -30.49
N LYS A 394 4.14 -10.88 -31.38
CA LYS A 394 3.72 -10.06 -32.50
C LYS A 394 2.83 -8.92 -32.01
N VAL A 395 3.28 -7.69 -32.24
CA VAL A 395 2.53 -6.46 -31.98
C VAL A 395 2.35 -5.68 -33.27
N GLU A 396 1.10 -5.40 -33.66
CA GLU A 396 0.76 -4.63 -34.85
C GLU A 396 -0.11 -3.42 -34.50
N VAL A 397 0.08 -2.32 -35.22
CA VAL A 397 -0.78 -1.14 -35.19
C VAL A 397 -1.38 -0.96 -36.57
N VAL A 398 -2.71 -1.02 -36.67
CA VAL A 398 -3.46 -0.97 -37.93
C VAL A 398 -4.32 0.28 -37.96
N GLY A 399 -3.89 1.26 -38.76
CA GLY A 399 -4.53 2.56 -38.90
C GLY A 399 -3.59 3.73 -38.60
N PRO A 400 -4.11 4.97 -38.58
CA PRO A 400 -3.32 6.16 -38.27
C PRO A 400 -2.85 6.20 -36.81
N THR A 401 -1.67 6.77 -36.57
CA THR A 401 -1.16 7.06 -35.22
C THR A 401 -1.63 8.45 -34.76
N PHE A 402 -1.34 8.79 -33.50
CA PHE A 402 -1.67 10.11 -32.96
C PHE A 402 -0.58 11.17 -33.20
N ASP A 403 0.52 10.83 -33.87
CA ASP A 403 1.71 11.69 -34.01
C ASP A 403 1.37 13.05 -34.64
N ASP A 404 0.47 13.06 -35.63
CA ASP A 404 0.04 14.27 -36.36
C ASP A 404 -1.18 14.97 -35.73
N LEU A 405 -1.72 14.46 -34.61
CA LEU A 405 -2.85 15.09 -33.92
C LEU A 405 -2.39 16.21 -32.99
N GLU A 406 -3.19 17.26 -32.86
CA GLU A 406 -2.96 18.31 -31.86
C GLU A 406 -3.07 17.78 -30.43
N ASP A 407 -2.41 18.46 -29.49
CA ASP A 407 -2.48 18.12 -28.06
C ASP A 407 -3.92 18.16 -27.54
N GLY A 408 -4.31 17.08 -26.86
CA GLY A 408 -5.64 16.93 -26.28
C GLY A 408 -6.72 16.50 -27.28
N ALA A 409 -6.33 16.02 -28.46
CA ALA A 409 -7.24 15.41 -29.43
C ALA A 409 -7.82 14.08 -28.91
N SER A 410 -8.91 13.63 -29.54
CA SER A 410 -9.54 12.33 -29.31
C SER A 410 -9.45 11.44 -30.54
N MET A 411 -9.26 10.13 -30.36
CA MET A 411 -9.11 9.15 -31.44
C MET A 411 -9.75 7.80 -31.03
N ASP A 412 -10.28 7.07 -32.01
CA ASP A 412 -10.81 5.71 -31.79
C ASP A 412 -9.66 4.70 -31.58
N MET A 413 -9.82 3.73 -30.67
CA MET A 413 -8.81 2.69 -30.42
C MET A 413 -9.41 1.33 -30.03
N GLY A 414 -8.96 0.25 -30.66
CA GLY A 414 -9.37 -1.11 -30.34
C GLY A 414 -8.16 -1.97 -30.03
N VAL A 415 -8.09 -2.55 -28.84
CA VAL A 415 -6.99 -3.43 -28.45
C VAL A 415 -7.46 -4.87 -28.53
N VAL A 416 -7.02 -5.61 -29.54
CA VAL A 416 -7.37 -7.02 -29.73
C VAL A 416 -6.20 -7.90 -29.34
N VAL A 417 -6.43 -8.78 -28.37
CA VAL A 417 -5.43 -9.66 -27.78
C VAL A 417 -5.79 -11.11 -28.09
N GLN A 418 -4.95 -11.77 -28.87
CA GLN A 418 -5.06 -13.20 -29.12
C GLN A 418 -4.13 -13.92 -28.16
N VAL A 419 -4.62 -14.98 -27.54
CA VAL A 419 -3.82 -15.81 -26.63
C VAL A 419 -3.93 -17.30 -27.00
N ALA A 420 -2.89 -18.06 -26.72
CA ALA A 420 -2.93 -19.51 -26.80
C ALA A 420 -2.06 -20.13 -25.70
N GLY A 421 -2.48 -21.27 -25.19
CA GLY A 421 -1.75 -22.01 -24.16
C GLY A 421 -2.34 -23.41 -23.98
N ARG A 422 -1.54 -24.36 -23.51
CA ARG A 422 -2.00 -25.75 -23.29
C ARG A 422 -3.09 -25.87 -22.22
N GLU A 423 -2.97 -25.05 -21.18
CA GLU A 423 -3.91 -24.99 -20.06
C GLU A 423 -4.90 -23.83 -20.23
N MET A 424 -4.90 -23.14 -21.38
CA MET A 424 -5.81 -22.03 -21.64
C MET A 424 -7.21 -22.54 -21.95
N GLU A 425 -8.20 -22.00 -21.26
CA GLU A 425 -9.62 -22.31 -21.46
C GLU A 425 -10.40 -21.03 -21.80
N MET A 426 -11.55 -21.16 -22.49
CA MET A 426 -12.41 -20.02 -22.83
C MET A 426 -12.87 -19.26 -21.57
N ASP A 427 -12.95 -19.94 -20.44
CA ASP A 427 -13.36 -19.39 -19.14
C ASP A 427 -12.32 -18.43 -18.56
N PHE A 428 -11.08 -18.50 -19.03
CA PHE A 428 -9.99 -17.63 -18.58
C PHE A 428 -9.92 -16.33 -19.38
N GLU A 429 -10.59 -16.23 -20.53
CA GLU A 429 -10.62 -15.02 -21.35
C GLU A 429 -11.02 -13.75 -20.55
N PRO A 430 -12.17 -13.71 -19.83
CA PRO A 430 -12.55 -12.51 -19.08
C PRO A 430 -11.60 -12.19 -17.92
N VAL A 431 -10.97 -13.20 -17.31
CA VAL A 431 -9.98 -13.03 -16.24
C VAL A 431 -8.76 -12.30 -16.79
N LEU A 432 -8.21 -12.77 -17.91
CA LEU A 432 -7.03 -12.19 -18.54
C LEU A 432 -7.34 -10.82 -19.17
N GLU A 433 -8.52 -10.65 -19.79
CA GLU A 433 -8.96 -9.39 -20.39
C GLU A 433 -8.98 -8.27 -19.36
N ARG A 434 -9.43 -8.57 -18.13
CA ARG A 434 -9.49 -7.56 -17.06
C ARG A 434 -8.12 -7.05 -16.63
N GLN A 435 -7.08 -7.88 -16.72
CA GLN A 435 -5.72 -7.51 -16.32
C GLN A 435 -5.12 -6.44 -17.23
N ILE A 436 -5.67 -6.24 -18.43
CA ILE A 436 -5.23 -5.17 -19.35
C ILE A 436 -5.30 -3.80 -18.65
N HIS A 437 -6.32 -3.57 -17.81
CA HIS A 437 -6.43 -2.36 -16.99
C HIS A 437 -5.18 -2.14 -16.13
N ASP A 438 -4.81 -3.11 -15.30
CA ASP A 438 -3.69 -2.98 -14.37
C ASP A 438 -2.35 -2.91 -15.12
N PHE A 439 -2.21 -3.72 -16.18
CA PHE A 439 -1.01 -3.74 -17.00
C PHE A 439 -0.74 -2.39 -17.66
N VAL A 440 -1.76 -1.79 -18.27
CA VAL A 440 -1.62 -0.51 -18.96
C VAL A 440 -1.39 0.64 -17.97
N ASN A 441 -2.08 0.64 -16.83
CA ASN A 441 -1.89 1.65 -15.78
C ASN A 441 -0.51 1.56 -15.10
N GLY A 442 0.18 0.41 -15.15
CA GLY A 442 1.54 0.30 -14.66
C GLY A 442 2.57 1.18 -15.38
N ALA A 443 2.24 1.78 -16.53
CA ALA A 443 3.11 2.69 -17.26
C ALA A 443 2.90 4.16 -16.84
N SER A 444 3.95 4.82 -16.36
CA SER A 444 3.88 6.23 -15.94
C SER A 444 3.42 7.14 -17.09
N GLY A 445 2.48 8.02 -16.77
CA GLY A 445 1.87 8.98 -17.68
C GLY A 445 0.78 8.39 -18.58
N ILE A 446 0.28 7.19 -18.28
CA ILE A 446 -0.83 6.52 -18.96
C ILE A 446 -1.96 6.32 -17.95
N GLN A 447 -3.19 6.56 -18.38
CA GLN A 447 -4.39 6.25 -17.60
C GLN A 447 -5.31 5.37 -18.43
N HIS A 448 -5.76 4.25 -17.88
CA HIS A 448 -6.78 3.36 -18.45
C HIS A 448 -7.89 3.15 -17.42
N ILE A 449 -9.13 3.36 -17.83
CA ILE A 449 -10.32 3.11 -17.00
C ILE A 449 -11.36 2.41 -17.87
N GLY A 450 -12.24 1.64 -17.24
CA GLY A 450 -13.28 0.90 -17.94
C GLY A 450 -12.81 -0.50 -18.28
N GLN A 451 -13.44 -1.09 -19.28
CA GLN A 451 -13.29 -2.48 -19.69
C GLN A 451 -14.08 -2.72 -20.97
N ARG A 452 -13.88 -3.87 -21.62
CA ARG A 452 -14.69 -4.32 -22.76
C ARG A 452 -14.84 -3.24 -23.81
N ASP A 453 -16.06 -2.78 -24.13
CA ASP A 453 -16.35 -1.76 -25.14
C ASP A 453 -16.58 -0.35 -24.60
N ILE A 454 -16.27 -0.11 -23.33
CA ILE A 454 -16.39 1.20 -22.67
C ILE A 454 -15.05 1.67 -22.09
N VAL A 455 -13.95 1.23 -22.71
CA VAL A 455 -12.59 1.63 -22.31
C VAL A 455 -12.43 3.13 -22.51
N TRP A 456 -11.73 3.76 -21.57
CA TRP A 456 -11.33 5.15 -21.63
C TRP A 456 -9.86 5.26 -21.26
N CYS A 457 -9.04 5.65 -22.22
CA CYS A 457 -7.59 5.72 -22.05
C CYS A 457 -7.03 7.10 -22.40
N ARG A 458 -6.00 7.54 -21.67
CA ARG A 458 -5.29 8.80 -21.89
C ARG A 458 -3.79 8.58 -21.87
N ILE A 459 -3.10 9.32 -22.74
CA ILE A 459 -1.63 9.42 -22.75
C ILE A 459 -1.26 10.86 -22.40
N SER A 460 -0.32 11.03 -21.47
CA SER A 460 0.22 12.36 -21.11
C SER A 460 1.22 12.87 -22.15
N LYS A 461 1.43 14.19 -22.18
CA LYS A 461 2.47 14.86 -22.98
C LYS A 461 3.87 14.33 -22.66
N SER A 462 4.18 14.19 -21.37
CA SER A 462 5.47 13.67 -20.88
C SER A 462 5.75 12.24 -21.37
N ALA A 463 4.75 11.36 -21.35
CA ALA A 463 4.90 9.99 -21.86
C ALA A 463 5.17 9.98 -23.38
N ALA A 464 4.42 10.78 -24.14
CA ALA A 464 4.60 10.89 -25.58
C ALA A 464 5.97 11.49 -25.96
N GLU A 465 6.43 12.53 -25.25
CA GLU A 465 7.76 13.13 -25.44
C GLU A 465 8.90 12.14 -25.19
N LYS A 466 8.73 11.22 -24.23
CA LYS A 466 9.67 10.11 -23.99
C LYS A 466 9.62 9.02 -25.06
N GLY A 467 8.65 9.07 -25.98
CA GLY A 467 8.51 8.16 -27.11
C GLY A 467 7.46 7.07 -26.94
N PHE A 468 6.58 7.17 -25.93
CA PHE A 468 5.45 6.25 -25.79
C PHE A 468 4.51 6.38 -26.99
N ASN A 469 4.01 5.25 -27.51
CA ASN A 469 3.22 5.16 -28.74
C ASN A 469 2.25 3.96 -28.68
N LEU A 470 1.35 3.84 -29.65
CA LEU A 470 0.31 2.79 -29.66
C LEU A 470 0.86 1.36 -29.61
N GLY A 471 2.04 1.10 -30.19
CA GLY A 471 2.66 -0.22 -30.14
C GLY A 471 3.12 -0.62 -28.73
N HIS A 472 3.27 0.34 -27.81
CA HIS A 472 3.67 0.04 -26.43
C HIS A 472 2.56 -0.60 -25.61
N PHE A 473 1.27 -0.37 -25.93
CA PHE A 473 0.17 -1.12 -25.31
C PHE A 473 0.32 -2.63 -25.53
N GLY A 474 0.58 -3.05 -26.78
CA GLY A 474 0.77 -4.45 -27.09
C GLY A 474 2.00 -5.07 -26.44
N LYS A 475 3.09 -4.31 -26.33
CA LYS A 475 4.31 -4.74 -25.62
C LYS A 475 4.10 -4.94 -24.12
N ILE A 476 3.35 -4.02 -23.49
CA ILE A 476 2.97 -4.13 -22.07
C ILE A 476 2.14 -5.39 -21.87
N ILE A 477 1.06 -5.54 -22.63
CA ILE A 477 0.12 -6.66 -22.49
C ILE A 477 0.84 -8.00 -22.72
N HIS A 478 1.68 -8.10 -23.76
CA HIS A 478 2.49 -9.31 -24.02
C HIS A 478 3.42 -9.64 -22.84
N ALA A 479 4.23 -8.69 -22.39
CA ALA A 479 5.21 -8.92 -21.34
C ALA A 479 4.55 -9.31 -20.01
N ARG A 480 3.42 -8.67 -19.66
CA ARG A 480 2.73 -8.90 -18.40
C ARG A 480 1.89 -10.17 -18.39
N LEU A 481 1.20 -10.49 -19.48
CA LEU A 481 0.51 -11.77 -19.60
C LEU A 481 1.49 -12.96 -19.47
N HIS A 482 2.66 -12.88 -20.10
CA HIS A 482 3.71 -13.90 -19.91
C HIS A 482 4.28 -13.90 -18.49
N GLY A 483 4.55 -12.71 -17.93
CA GLY A 483 5.14 -12.58 -16.60
C GLY A 483 4.27 -13.14 -15.48
N ASP A 484 2.96 -12.91 -15.58
CA ASP A 484 2.00 -13.21 -14.51
C ASP A 484 1.24 -14.52 -14.77
N PHE A 485 0.96 -14.85 -16.04
CA PHE A 485 0.12 -15.99 -16.45
C PHE A 485 0.83 -17.01 -17.34
N GLY A 486 2.17 -17.01 -17.38
CA GLY A 486 2.96 -17.94 -18.19
C GLY A 486 2.82 -19.44 -17.81
N ALA A 487 2.11 -19.77 -16.73
CA ALA A 487 1.72 -21.15 -16.43
C ALA A 487 0.52 -21.62 -17.28
N VAL A 488 -0.31 -20.67 -17.73
CA VAL A 488 -1.54 -20.91 -18.51
C VAL A 488 -1.32 -20.56 -19.98
N LEU A 489 -0.54 -19.51 -20.25
CA LEU A 489 -0.32 -18.94 -21.58
C LEU A 489 1.05 -19.32 -22.15
N ASP A 490 1.06 -19.75 -23.42
CA ASP A 490 2.28 -20.04 -24.18
C ASP A 490 2.58 -18.95 -25.23
N LYS A 491 1.55 -18.31 -25.81
CA LYS A 491 1.68 -17.31 -26.86
C LYS A 491 0.70 -16.17 -26.70
N VAL A 492 1.16 -14.95 -26.96
CA VAL A 492 0.33 -13.74 -26.96
C VAL A 492 0.66 -12.89 -28.20
N GLN A 493 -0.38 -12.44 -28.89
CA GLN A 493 -0.30 -11.53 -30.04
C GLN A 493 -1.27 -10.37 -29.80
N VAL A 494 -0.82 -9.14 -30.04
CA VAL A 494 -1.66 -7.94 -29.81
C VAL A 494 -1.75 -7.12 -31.08
N THR A 495 -2.96 -6.70 -31.44
CA THR A 495 -3.19 -5.77 -32.53
C THR A 495 -3.96 -4.56 -32.01
N VAL A 496 -3.43 -3.36 -32.25
CA VAL A 496 -4.07 -2.09 -31.91
C VAL A 496 -4.66 -1.50 -33.19
N TYR A 497 -5.99 -1.40 -33.24
CA TYR A 497 -6.74 -0.85 -34.36
C TYR A 497 -7.10 0.61 -34.10
N THR A 498 -6.81 1.47 -35.08
CA THR A 498 -7.32 2.85 -35.17
C THR A 498 -7.95 3.12 -36.55
N ASP A 499 -7.84 2.15 -37.47
CA ASP A 499 -8.58 2.15 -38.73
C ASP A 499 -10.08 1.98 -38.48
N LYS A 500 -10.90 2.79 -39.16
CA LYS A 500 -12.34 2.86 -38.92
C LYS A 500 -13.07 1.57 -39.29
N GLU A 501 -12.71 0.92 -40.40
CA GLU A 501 -13.42 -0.27 -40.88
C GLU A 501 -13.09 -1.48 -40.00
N GLU A 502 -11.81 -1.64 -39.63
CA GLU A 502 -11.42 -2.70 -38.70
C GLU A 502 -11.97 -2.45 -37.28
N MET A 503 -12.03 -1.19 -36.81
CA MET A 503 -12.67 -0.84 -35.55
C MET A 503 -14.13 -1.31 -35.49
N ASP A 504 -14.93 -0.99 -36.51
CA ASP A 504 -16.36 -1.34 -36.54
C ASP A 504 -16.57 -2.86 -36.56
N LYS A 505 -15.73 -3.58 -37.32
CA LYS A 505 -15.74 -5.05 -37.43
C LYS A 505 -15.40 -5.71 -36.10
N TRP A 506 -14.26 -5.37 -35.50
CA TRP A 506 -13.81 -6.02 -34.27
C TRP A 506 -14.67 -5.67 -33.07
N LEU A 507 -15.17 -4.43 -33.00
CA LEU A 507 -16.12 -4.05 -31.96
C LEU A 507 -17.42 -4.87 -32.02
N ALA A 508 -17.93 -5.17 -33.22
CA ALA A 508 -19.10 -6.04 -33.37
C ALA A 508 -18.81 -7.47 -32.88
N THR A 509 -17.68 -8.06 -33.28
CA THR A 509 -17.24 -9.38 -32.80
C THR A 509 -17.07 -9.41 -31.28
N ALA A 510 -16.42 -8.40 -30.72
CA ALA A 510 -16.21 -8.29 -29.28
C ALA A 510 -17.54 -8.24 -28.52
N ARG A 511 -18.52 -7.45 -28.99
CA ARG A 511 -19.86 -7.36 -28.40
C ARG A 511 -20.63 -8.68 -28.43
N GLU A 512 -20.52 -9.45 -29.51
CA GLU A 512 -21.10 -10.80 -29.58
C GLU A 512 -20.49 -11.72 -28.51
N ALA A 513 -19.17 -11.70 -28.36
CA ALA A 513 -18.47 -12.49 -27.34
C ALA A 513 -18.84 -12.04 -25.92
N TYR A 514 -18.89 -10.74 -25.64
CA TYR A 514 -19.32 -10.22 -24.33
C TYR A 514 -20.74 -10.66 -24.01
N ASN A 515 -21.67 -10.59 -24.98
CA ASN A 515 -23.04 -11.04 -24.79
C ASN A 515 -23.11 -12.53 -24.45
N PHE A 516 -22.35 -13.37 -25.17
CA PHE A 516 -22.24 -14.80 -24.86
C PHE A 516 -21.72 -15.04 -23.43
N ARG A 517 -20.65 -14.34 -23.02
CA ARG A 517 -20.10 -14.42 -21.65
C ARG A 517 -21.13 -14.04 -20.60
N ASN A 518 -21.95 -13.01 -20.85
CA ASN A 518 -22.99 -12.58 -19.92
C ASN A 518 -24.14 -13.60 -19.80
N ILE A 519 -24.57 -14.22 -20.92
CA ILE A 519 -25.70 -15.17 -20.94
C ILE A 519 -25.32 -16.51 -20.31
N ARG A 520 -24.05 -16.92 -20.36
CA ARG A 520 -23.57 -18.21 -19.86
C ARG A 520 -23.88 -18.48 -18.38
N LEU A 521 -24.11 -17.43 -17.58
CA LEU A 521 -24.51 -17.53 -16.17
C LEU A 521 -26.01 -17.73 -15.94
N ALA A 522 -26.86 -17.57 -16.97
CA ALA A 522 -28.31 -17.45 -16.79
C ALA A 522 -28.96 -18.66 -16.08
N ASP A 523 -28.34 -19.84 -16.13
CA ASP A 523 -28.86 -21.06 -15.50
C ASP A 523 -28.38 -21.26 -14.04
N MET A 524 -27.44 -20.44 -13.54
CA MET A 524 -26.94 -20.51 -12.17
C MET A 524 -27.66 -19.51 -11.26
N THR A 525 -28.09 -19.96 -10.09
CA THR A 525 -28.76 -19.12 -9.08
C THR A 525 -27.97 -19.08 -7.79
N ASP A 526 -28.17 -18.06 -6.96
CA ASP A 526 -27.49 -17.91 -5.68
C ASP A 526 -27.83 -19.08 -4.73
N ASN A 527 -29.02 -19.66 -4.88
CA ASN A 527 -29.47 -20.82 -4.10
C ASN A 527 -28.91 -22.16 -4.63
N SER A 528 -28.25 -22.18 -5.79
CA SER A 528 -27.66 -23.38 -6.39
C SER A 528 -26.18 -23.60 -6.05
N VAL A 529 -25.57 -22.66 -5.33
CA VAL A 529 -24.16 -22.69 -4.94
C VAL A 529 -24.01 -22.59 -3.42
N GLU A 530 -22.94 -23.17 -2.89
CA GLU A 530 -22.60 -23.10 -1.45
C GLU A 530 -21.54 -22.05 -1.14
N GLU A 531 -20.96 -21.44 -2.18
CA GLU A 531 -19.90 -20.45 -2.09
C GLU A 531 -20.13 -19.27 -3.05
N PHE A 532 -19.86 -18.08 -2.54
CA PHE A 532 -19.64 -16.88 -3.36
C PHE A 532 -18.14 -16.64 -3.51
N TYR A 533 -17.76 -15.59 -4.23
CA TYR A 533 -16.36 -15.19 -4.34
C TYR A 533 -16.19 -13.73 -3.95
N SER A 534 -15.06 -13.42 -3.32
CA SER A 534 -14.62 -12.05 -3.14
C SER A 534 -13.91 -11.53 -4.40
N CYS A 535 -13.77 -10.21 -4.49
CA CYS A 535 -12.78 -9.56 -5.33
C CYS A 535 -12.23 -8.33 -4.62
N THR A 536 -10.93 -8.34 -4.32
CA THR A 536 -10.18 -7.25 -3.67
C THR A 536 -9.26 -6.50 -4.63
N LEU A 537 -9.38 -6.73 -5.95
CA LEU A 537 -8.50 -6.14 -6.96
C LEU A 537 -8.47 -4.60 -6.89
N CYS A 538 -9.62 -3.98 -6.63
CA CYS A 538 -9.74 -2.52 -6.56
C CYS A 538 -9.25 -1.91 -5.22
N GLN A 539 -8.72 -2.71 -4.28
CA GLN A 539 -8.13 -2.19 -3.04
C GLN A 539 -6.85 -1.38 -3.28
N SER A 540 -6.28 -1.43 -4.48
CA SER A 540 -5.18 -0.55 -4.90
C SER A 540 -5.53 0.94 -4.81
N PHE A 541 -6.80 1.31 -4.99
CA PHE A 541 -7.28 2.71 -4.91
C PHE A 541 -8.51 2.89 -4.01
N ALA A 542 -9.15 1.81 -3.56
CA ALA A 542 -10.24 1.84 -2.58
C ALA A 542 -9.97 0.79 -1.48
N PRO A 543 -9.08 1.08 -0.51
CA PRO A 543 -8.47 0.08 0.39
C PRO A 543 -9.46 -0.78 1.16
N ASP A 544 -10.59 -0.21 1.58
CA ASP A 544 -11.59 -0.91 2.40
C ASP A 544 -12.73 -1.52 1.56
N HIS A 545 -12.67 -1.41 0.24
CA HIS A 545 -13.67 -1.98 -0.65
C HIS A 545 -13.48 -3.48 -0.84
N VAL A 546 -14.59 -4.22 -0.80
CA VAL A 546 -14.64 -5.65 -1.13
C VAL A 546 -15.87 -5.88 -1.99
N CYS A 547 -15.69 -6.41 -3.20
CA CYS A 547 -16.80 -6.94 -3.99
C CYS A 547 -17.11 -8.36 -3.51
N VAL A 548 -18.38 -8.65 -3.21
CA VAL A 548 -18.88 -10.02 -3.06
C VAL A 548 -19.66 -10.38 -4.33
N VAL A 549 -19.21 -11.40 -5.04
CA VAL A 549 -19.73 -11.79 -6.35
C VAL A 549 -20.47 -13.12 -6.22
N SER A 550 -21.74 -13.13 -6.64
CA SER A 550 -22.61 -14.31 -6.69
C SER A 550 -23.07 -14.58 -8.13
N PRO A 551 -23.62 -15.77 -8.44
CA PRO A 551 -24.19 -16.04 -9.75
C PRO A 551 -25.20 -14.99 -10.23
N GLU A 552 -26.04 -14.48 -9.32
CA GLU A 552 -27.09 -13.50 -9.62
C GLU A 552 -26.68 -12.04 -9.31
N ARG A 553 -25.45 -11.80 -8.83
CA ARG A 553 -24.87 -10.48 -8.60
C ARG A 553 -23.41 -10.44 -9.04
N LEU A 554 -23.20 -10.04 -10.29
CA LEU A 554 -21.87 -9.80 -10.85
C LEU A 554 -21.15 -8.63 -10.14
N GLY A 555 -19.82 -8.59 -10.27
CA GLY A 555 -19.01 -7.50 -9.77
C GLY A 555 -19.43 -6.17 -10.38
N LEU A 556 -19.42 -5.10 -9.57
CA LEU A 556 -19.91 -3.79 -9.98
C LEU A 556 -19.19 -3.20 -11.20
N CYS A 557 -17.95 -3.65 -11.46
CA CYS A 557 -17.22 -3.26 -12.66
C CYS A 557 -17.97 -3.69 -13.93
N GLY A 558 -18.70 -4.81 -13.92
CA GLY A 558 -19.36 -5.42 -15.09
C GLY A 558 -18.49 -6.47 -15.82
N ALA A 559 -17.20 -6.55 -15.51
CA ALA A 559 -16.26 -7.46 -16.19
C ALA A 559 -16.18 -8.83 -15.52
N TYR A 560 -16.30 -8.87 -14.19
CA TYR A 560 -16.16 -10.10 -13.40
C TYR A 560 -17.51 -10.61 -12.92
N ASN A 561 -17.76 -11.86 -13.20
CA ASN A 561 -18.88 -12.61 -12.70
C ASN A 561 -18.40 -13.77 -11.81
N TRP A 562 -19.32 -14.59 -11.29
CA TRP A 562 -18.98 -15.68 -10.36
C TRP A 562 -18.04 -16.72 -10.97
N LEU A 563 -18.25 -17.12 -12.23
CA LEU A 563 -17.37 -18.06 -12.94
C LEU A 563 -15.98 -17.45 -13.16
N ASP A 564 -15.91 -16.16 -13.48
CA ASP A 564 -14.63 -15.47 -13.68
C ASP A 564 -13.82 -15.44 -12.37
N CYS A 565 -14.48 -15.18 -11.23
CA CYS A 565 -13.81 -15.19 -9.93
C CYS A 565 -13.31 -16.59 -9.56
N LYS A 566 -14.09 -17.63 -9.86
CA LYS A 566 -13.70 -19.03 -9.67
C LYS A 566 -12.53 -19.43 -10.56
N ALA A 567 -12.55 -19.02 -11.83
CA ALA A 567 -11.46 -19.21 -12.75
C ALA A 567 -10.19 -18.49 -12.26
N SER A 568 -10.31 -17.24 -11.83
CA SER A 568 -9.19 -16.46 -11.28
C SER A 568 -8.56 -17.13 -10.07
N PHE A 569 -9.36 -17.66 -9.13
CA PHE A 569 -8.85 -18.42 -7.98
C PHE A 569 -8.16 -19.73 -8.40
N SER A 570 -8.64 -20.37 -9.47
CA SER A 570 -8.05 -21.61 -9.98
C SER A 570 -6.69 -21.36 -10.64
N ILE A 571 -6.51 -20.20 -11.27
CA ILE A 571 -5.24 -19.75 -11.85
C ILE A 571 -4.27 -19.33 -10.74
N ASP A 572 -4.73 -18.50 -9.80
CA ASP A 572 -3.92 -18.00 -8.68
C ASP A 572 -4.72 -18.08 -7.36
N PRO A 573 -4.50 -19.13 -6.55
CA PRO A 573 -5.14 -19.27 -5.24
C PRO A 573 -4.76 -18.18 -4.23
N THR A 574 -3.67 -17.44 -4.47
CA THR A 574 -3.23 -16.31 -3.64
C THR A 574 -3.70 -14.96 -4.16
N GLY A 575 -4.42 -14.97 -5.28
CA GLY A 575 -4.92 -13.78 -5.95
C GLY A 575 -6.08 -13.08 -5.24
N PRO A 576 -6.62 -12.00 -5.84
CA PRO A 576 -7.63 -11.14 -5.23
C PRO A 576 -9.02 -11.77 -5.13
N ASN A 577 -9.23 -12.94 -5.75
CA ASN A 577 -10.51 -13.64 -5.74
C ASN A 577 -10.44 -14.85 -4.82
N GLN A 578 -11.16 -14.78 -3.70
CA GLN A 578 -11.17 -15.86 -2.70
C GLN A 578 -12.57 -16.45 -2.56
N PRO A 579 -12.71 -17.78 -2.41
CA PRO A 579 -14.01 -18.40 -2.18
C PRO A 579 -14.53 -18.03 -0.78
N ILE A 580 -15.79 -17.61 -0.72
CA ILE A 580 -16.51 -17.30 0.51
C ILE A 580 -17.56 -18.40 0.72
N LYS A 581 -17.31 -19.28 1.69
CA LYS A 581 -18.30 -20.28 2.12
C LYS A 581 -19.44 -19.58 2.84
N LEU A 582 -20.68 -19.74 2.38
CA LEU A 582 -21.81 -18.97 2.89
C LEU A 582 -22.12 -19.26 4.38
N GLY A 583 -22.05 -20.52 4.80
CA GLY A 583 -22.36 -20.89 6.19
C GLY A 583 -23.84 -20.62 6.55
N THR A 584 -24.08 -20.09 7.75
CA THR A 584 -25.43 -19.78 8.24
C THR A 584 -26.05 -18.63 7.46
N CYS A 585 -27.27 -18.81 6.92
CA CYS A 585 -28.08 -17.73 6.38
C CYS A 585 -28.85 -17.05 7.52
N TYR A 586 -28.58 -15.78 7.79
CA TYR A 586 -29.27 -15.00 8.82
C TYR A 586 -30.53 -14.33 8.30
N ASP A 587 -30.52 -13.89 7.04
CA ASP A 587 -31.69 -13.33 6.36
C ASP A 587 -31.58 -13.53 4.84
N GLU A 588 -32.39 -14.42 4.28
CA GLU A 588 -32.41 -14.70 2.84
C GLU A 588 -33.00 -13.54 2.01
N SER A 589 -33.88 -12.72 2.61
CA SER A 589 -34.58 -11.64 1.91
C SER A 589 -33.66 -10.46 1.61
N VAL A 590 -32.80 -10.11 2.58
CA VAL A 590 -31.77 -9.06 2.46
C VAL A 590 -30.46 -9.63 1.93
N GLY A 591 -30.24 -10.92 2.17
CA GLY A 591 -29.05 -11.63 1.74
C GLY A 591 -27.88 -11.47 2.71
N TYR A 592 -28.09 -11.84 3.97
CA TYR A 592 -27.03 -11.94 4.98
C TYR A 592 -26.65 -13.40 5.21
N TRP A 593 -25.38 -13.69 4.98
CA TRP A 593 -24.75 -14.96 5.31
C TRP A 593 -23.57 -14.72 6.23
N GLN A 594 -23.30 -15.70 7.09
CA GLN A 594 -22.17 -15.65 7.99
C GLN A 594 -20.85 -15.44 7.23
N GLY A 595 -20.63 -16.22 6.16
CA GLY A 595 -19.40 -16.10 5.38
C GLY A 595 -19.22 -14.73 4.72
N THR A 596 -20.29 -14.12 4.20
CA THR A 596 -20.18 -12.82 3.54
C THR A 596 -19.89 -11.71 4.55
N ILE A 597 -20.47 -11.78 5.74
CA ILE A 597 -20.21 -10.86 6.85
C ILE A 597 -18.77 -11.01 7.36
N ASP A 598 -18.38 -12.22 7.73
CA ASP A 598 -17.07 -12.51 8.33
C ASP A 598 -15.93 -12.14 7.37
N TYR A 599 -16.05 -12.53 6.09
CA TYR A 599 -15.05 -12.22 5.09
C TYR A 599 -14.96 -10.71 4.83
N THR A 600 -16.10 -10.04 4.61
CA THR A 600 -16.10 -8.61 4.31
C THR A 600 -15.49 -7.81 5.46
N LYS A 601 -15.86 -8.12 6.71
CA LYS A 601 -15.30 -7.48 7.90
C LYS A 601 -13.78 -7.65 7.99
N SER A 602 -13.27 -8.84 7.70
CA SER A 602 -11.82 -9.08 7.69
C SER A 602 -11.12 -8.36 6.54
N ALA A 603 -11.64 -8.48 5.32
CA ALA A 603 -11.01 -7.98 4.11
C ALA A 603 -11.15 -6.46 3.92
N SER A 604 -12.11 -5.81 4.59
CA SER A 604 -12.26 -4.36 4.66
C SER A 604 -11.58 -3.75 5.89
N HIS A 605 -10.65 -4.47 6.53
CA HIS A 605 -9.93 -3.98 7.71
C HIS A 605 -10.81 -3.60 8.91
N GLY A 606 -12.00 -4.20 9.04
CA GLY A 606 -12.98 -3.89 10.07
C GLY A 606 -13.89 -2.69 9.79
N VAL A 607 -13.71 -1.98 8.67
CA VAL A 607 -14.52 -0.80 8.31
C VAL A 607 -15.96 -1.17 7.94
N VAL A 608 -16.16 -2.28 7.23
CA VAL A 608 -17.48 -2.77 6.81
C VAL A 608 -17.87 -3.94 7.70
N GLU A 609 -18.79 -3.71 8.64
CA GLU A 609 -19.20 -4.76 9.58
C GLU A 609 -20.12 -5.80 8.95
N LYS A 610 -21.02 -5.38 8.06
CA LYS A 610 -22.04 -6.22 7.42
C LYS A 610 -22.23 -5.78 5.98
N VAL A 611 -22.57 -6.73 5.11
CA VAL A 611 -22.94 -6.44 3.72
C VAL A 611 -24.21 -7.18 3.35
N SER A 612 -25.18 -6.46 2.80
CA SER A 612 -26.37 -7.05 2.20
C SER A 612 -26.15 -7.35 0.72
N MET A 613 -26.59 -8.52 0.30
CA MET A 613 -26.52 -8.91 -1.11
C MET A 613 -27.68 -8.34 -1.94
N TYR A 614 -28.82 -8.01 -1.33
CA TYR A 614 -30.03 -7.69 -2.06
C TYR A 614 -30.72 -6.39 -1.63
N SER A 615 -30.11 -5.59 -0.75
CA SER A 615 -30.66 -4.30 -0.35
C SER A 615 -29.78 -3.13 -0.77
N ILE A 616 -30.41 -2.04 -1.22
CA ILE A 616 -29.74 -0.73 -1.37
C ILE A 616 -29.87 0.13 -0.10
N MET A 617 -30.88 -0.14 0.73
CA MET A 617 -31.22 0.70 1.88
C MET A 617 -30.55 0.23 3.17
N GLU A 618 -30.19 -1.05 3.27
CA GLU A 618 -29.64 -1.66 4.47
C GLU A 618 -28.26 -2.24 4.17
N ASN A 619 -27.20 -1.68 4.78
CA ASN A 619 -25.81 -2.12 4.65
C ASN A 619 -25.41 -2.51 3.21
N PRO A 620 -25.63 -1.64 2.20
CA PRO A 620 -25.31 -1.98 0.82
C PRO A 620 -23.83 -2.29 0.66
N MET A 621 -23.48 -3.11 -0.32
CA MET A 621 -22.09 -3.31 -0.71
C MET A 621 -21.44 -1.97 -1.07
N THR A 622 -20.22 -1.76 -0.56
CA THR A 622 -19.44 -0.58 -0.89
C THR A 622 -19.10 -0.56 -2.37
N ALA A 623 -18.71 0.59 -2.91
CA ALA A 623 -18.24 0.69 -4.28
C ALA A 623 -16.86 1.34 -4.35
N CYS A 624 -15.98 0.81 -5.21
CA CYS A 624 -14.65 1.37 -5.40
C CYS A 624 -14.68 2.62 -6.28
N GLY A 625 -15.10 2.49 -7.54
CA GLY A 625 -15.10 3.60 -8.50
C GLY A 625 -15.17 3.16 -9.96
N CYS A 626 -15.08 1.86 -10.26
CA CYS A 626 -15.13 1.30 -11.61
C CYS A 626 -16.53 0.87 -12.08
N PHE A 627 -17.60 1.20 -11.32
CA PHE A 627 -18.97 0.81 -11.68
C PHE A 627 -19.45 1.36 -13.04
N GLU A 628 -20.20 0.55 -13.78
CA GLU A 628 -20.80 0.97 -15.07
C GLU A 628 -22.00 1.90 -14.87
N ALA A 629 -22.74 1.72 -13.79
CA ALA A 629 -23.89 2.52 -13.43
C ALA A 629 -23.99 2.78 -11.92
N ILE A 630 -24.70 3.84 -11.55
CA ILE A 630 -25.05 4.19 -10.17
C ILE A 630 -26.56 4.07 -9.99
N LEU A 631 -26.96 3.40 -8.92
CA LEU A 631 -28.31 3.46 -8.38
C LEU A 631 -28.39 4.55 -7.32
N MET A 632 -29.47 5.32 -7.35
CA MET A 632 -29.77 6.30 -6.31
C MET A 632 -31.26 6.28 -5.98
N TYR A 633 -31.57 6.19 -4.68
CA TYR A 633 -32.91 6.26 -4.12
C TYR A 633 -33.47 7.69 -4.15
N ILE A 634 -34.73 7.82 -4.60
CA ILE A 634 -35.51 9.06 -4.64
C ILE A 634 -36.70 8.94 -3.69
N PRO A 635 -36.65 9.57 -2.50
CA PRO A 635 -37.72 9.50 -1.52
C PRO A 635 -39.08 9.96 -2.04
N GLU A 636 -39.12 11.01 -2.87
CA GLU A 636 -40.32 11.66 -3.37
C GLU A 636 -41.23 10.76 -4.21
N VAL A 637 -40.69 9.65 -4.73
CA VAL A 637 -41.40 8.65 -5.54
C VAL A 637 -41.18 7.22 -5.05
N GLU A 638 -40.49 7.02 -3.92
CA GLU A 638 -40.19 5.71 -3.33
C GLU A 638 -39.57 4.72 -4.34
N GLY A 639 -38.69 5.23 -5.20
CA GLY A 639 -38.08 4.50 -6.31
C GLY A 639 -36.58 4.82 -6.47
N VAL A 640 -35.95 4.20 -7.47
CA VAL A 640 -34.53 4.40 -7.77
C VAL A 640 -34.32 4.91 -9.19
N ILE A 641 -33.29 5.72 -9.38
CA ILE A 641 -32.77 6.09 -10.70
C ILE A 641 -31.53 5.26 -11.02
N VAL A 642 -31.33 4.94 -12.31
CA VAL A 642 -30.11 4.28 -12.81
C VAL A 642 -29.36 5.22 -13.75
N VAL A 643 -28.14 5.59 -13.38
CA VAL A 643 -27.32 6.55 -14.13
C VAL A 643 -26.10 5.85 -14.71
N SER A 644 -25.99 5.82 -16.04
CA SER A 644 -24.83 5.23 -16.74
C SER A 644 -23.60 6.14 -16.66
N ARG A 645 -22.41 5.54 -16.57
CA ARG A 645 -21.11 6.23 -16.67
C ARG A 645 -20.97 7.07 -17.94
N GLU A 646 -21.53 6.58 -19.04
CA GLU A 646 -21.45 7.23 -20.35
C GLU A 646 -22.45 8.40 -20.49
N ASP A 647 -23.38 8.54 -19.54
CA ASP A 647 -24.34 9.64 -19.55
C ASP A 647 -23.69 10.94 -19.02
N THR A 648 -23.59 11.93 -19.89
CA THR A 648 -23.03 13.26 -19.57
C THR A 648 -24.11 14.28 -19.23
N GLY A 649 -25.38 13.88 -19.27
CA GLY A 649 -26.55 14.68 -18.95
C GLY A 649 -26.70 14.98 -17.46
N MET A 650 -27.72 15.78 -17.15
CA MET A 650 -28.13 16.04 -15.77
C MET A 650 -29.19 15.01 -15.37
N THR A 651 -29.08 14.47 -14.16
CA THR A 651 -30.10 13.59 -13.59
C THR A 651 -31.23 14.42 -12.95
N PRO A 652 -32.39 13.81 -12.65
CA PRO A 652 -33.46 14.45 -11.87
C PRO A 652 -32.99 15.09 -10.55
N MET A 653 -31.87 14.61 -10.00
CA MET A 653 -31.26 15.11 -8.75
C MET A 653 -30.39 16.36 -8.93
N GLY A 654 -30.31 16.93 -10.13
CA GLY A 654 -29.46 18.09 -10.40
C GLY A 654 -27.96 17.78 -10.32
N MET A 655 -27.60 16.49 -10.36
CA MET A 655 -26.21 16.01 -10.33
C MET A 655 -25.88 15.23 -11.61
N LYS A 656 -24.63 15.30 -12.05
CA LYS A 656 -24.09 14.45 -13.12
C LYS A 656 -23.56 13.14 -12.55
N PHE A 657 -23.37 12.14 -13.41
CA PHE A 657 -22.71 10.88 -13.02
C PHE A 657 -21.38 11.12 -12.28
N SER A 658 -20.53 12.04 -12.73
CA SER A 658 -19.24 12.33 -12.10
C SER A 658 -19.37 12.81 -10.65
N THR A 659 -20.43 13.55 -10.33
CA THR A 659 -20.69 14.02 -8.96
C THR A 659 -21.22 12.89 -8.09
N LEU A 660 -22.15 12.09 -8.64
CA LEU A 660 -22.69 10.91 -7.98
C LEU A 660 -21.62 9.85 -7.71
N ALA A 661 -20.67 9.67 -8.62
CA ALA A 661 -19.57 8.73 -8.47
C ALA A 661 -18.68 9.06 -7.28
N GLY A 662 -18.47 10.35 -6.99
CA GLY A 662 -17.75 10.79 -5.79
C GLY A 662 -18.50 10.51 -4.49
N MET A 663 -19.83 10.37 -4.53
CA MET A 663 -20.64 9.99 -3.35
C MET A 663 -20.73 8.47 -3.18
N ALA A 664 -20.74 7.72 -4.29
CA ALA A 664 -20.90 6.27 -4.28
C ALA A 664 -19.56 5.51 -4.10
N GLY A 665 -18.45 6.09 -4.57
CA GLY A 665 -17.13 5.45 -4.59
C GLY A 665 -16.36 5.54 -3.27
N GLY A 666 -15.12 5.03 -3.28
CA GLY A 666 -14.19 5.16 -2.16
C GLY A 666 -14.30 4.09 -1.06
N GLY A 667 -15.12 3.05 -1.26
CA GLY A 667 -15.23 1.95 -0.29
C GLY A 667 -16.11 2.23 0.91
N VAL A 668 -17.00 3.23 0.82
CA VAL A 668 -17.94 3.60 1.91
C VAL A 668 -19.31 2.96 1.69
N GLN A 669 -20.01 2.59 2.76
CA GLN A 669 -21.41 2.17 2.69
C GLN A 669 -22.32 3.40 2.70
N THR A 670 -23.09 3.59 1.63
CA THR A 670 -24.03 4.72 1.51
C THR A 670 -25.45 4.19 1.28
N PRO A 671 -26.25 3.98 2.33
CA PRO A 671 -27.66 3.61 2.19
C PRO A 671 -28.40 4.50 1.19
N GLY A 672 -29.04 3.86 0.21
CA GLY A 672 -29.74 4.54 -0.88
C GLY A 672 -28.87 4.86 -2.11
N VAL A 673 -27.55 4.63 -2.08
CA VAL A 673 -26.66 4.82 -3.23
C VAL A 673 -25.77 3.59 -3.42
N MET A 674 -25.72 3.03 -4.63
CA MET A 674 -24.94 1.83 -4.91
C MET A 674 -24.38 1.83 -6.33
N GLY A 675 -23.08 1.55 -6.47
CA GLY A 675 -22.46 1.27 -7.78
C GLY A 675 -22.77 -0.15 -8.24
N ILE A 676 -23.12 -0.33 -9.52
CA ILE A 676 -23.48 -1.63 -10.11
C ILE A 676 -22.88 -1.82 -11.50
N GLY A 677 -22.72 -3.08 -11.91
CA GLY A 677 -22.57 -3.45 -13.31
C GLY A 677 -23.94 -3.46 -13.98
N LYS A 678 -24.05 -3.04 -15.24
CA LYS A 678 -25.35 -2.82 -15.89
C LYS A 678 -26.21 -4.09 -15.98
N TYR A 679 -25.58 -5.24 -16.14
CA TYR A 679 -26.26 -6.54 -16.21
C TYR A 679 -26.87 -6.99 -14.88
N TYR A 680 -26.52 -6.37 -13.74
CA TYR A 680 -27.15 -6.70 -12.46
C TYR A 680 -28.65 -6.36 -12.48
N MET A 681 -29.06 -5.36 -13.24
CA MET A 681 -30.47 -4.99 -13.42
C MET A 681 -31.33 -6.12 -13.99
N LEU A 682 -30.71 -7.06 -14.72
CA LEU A 682 -31.42 -8.19 -15.30
C LEU A 682 -31.70 -9.29 -14.27
N SER A 683 -31.00 -9.26 -13.13
CA SER A 683 -31.07 -10.28 -12.10
C SER A 683 -32.44 -10.31 -11.41
N PRO A 684 -32.99 -11.49 -11.08
CA PRO A 684 -34.11 -11.61 -10.14
C PRO A 684 -33.78 -11.11 -8.72
N LYS A 685 -32.48 -11.08 -8.35
CA LYS A 685 -31.98 -10.60 -7.05
C LYS A 685 -31.68 -9.10 -7.02
N PHE A 686 -31.80 -8.41 -8.15
CA PHE A 686 -31.58 -6.97 -8.27
C PHE A 686 -32.41 -6.19 -7.25
N ILE A 687 -31.79 -5.66 -6.18
CA ILE A 687 -32.46 -4.96 -5.06
C ILE A 687 -33.78 -5.62 -4.62
N SER A 688 -33.79 -6.97 -4.59
CA SER A 688 -35.04 -7.73 -4.40
C SER A 688 -35.65 -7.48 -3.03
N ALA A 689 -34.84 -7.09 -2.04
CA ALA A 689 -35.30 -6.72 -0.70
C ALA A 689 -36.21 -5.48 -0.70
N GLU A 690 -36.08 -4.59 -1.69
CA GLU A 690 -36.94 -3.41 -1.87
C GLU A 690 -38.01 -3.58 -2.96
N GLY A 691 -38.10 -4.75 -3.59
CA GLY A 691 -39.12 -5.06 -4.59
C GLY A 691 -38.66 -5.00 -6.04
N GLY A 692 -37.35 -5.03 -6.26
CA GLY A 692 -36.78 -5.40 -7.54
C GLY A 692 -36.76 -4.29 -8.59
N PHE A 693 -36.72 -4.72 -9.85
CA PHE A 693 -36.67 -3.82 -11.01
C PHE A 693 -37.90 -2.88 -11.10
N LYS A 694 -39.02 -3.24 -10.50
CA LYS A 694 -40.22 -2.38 -10.38
C LYS A 694 -39.98 -1.06 -9.63
N ARG A 695 -38.88 -0.95 -8.88
CA ARG A 695 -38.47 0.31 -8.23
C ARG A 695 -37.77 1.28 -9.17
N VAL A 696 -37.29 0.84 -10.34
CA VAL A 696 -36.60 1.73 -11.28
C VAL A 696 -37.62 2.69 -11.88
N VAL A 697 -37.48 3.99 -11.64
CA VAL A 697 -38.41 5.03 -12.12
C VAL A 697 -37.80 5.92 -13.20
N TRP A 698 -36.47 5.93 -13.31
CA TRP A 698 -35.72 6.70 -14.30
C TRP A 698 -34.43 5.96 -14.69
N MET A 699 -34.05 6.02 -15.97
CA MET A 699 -32.78 5.48 -16.46
C MET A 699 -32.12 6.42 -17.46
N SER A 700 -30.79 6.43 -17.49
CA SER A 700 -30.05 7.07 -18.58
C SER A 700 -30.50 6.50 -19.93
N LYS A 701 -30.77 7.38 -20.90
CA LYS A 701 -31.36 6.98 -22.19
C LYS A 701 -30.48 5.99 -22.95
N ASN A 702 -29.17 6.26 -23.02
CA ASN A 702 -28.21 5.37 -23.67
C ASN A 702 -28.24 3.94 -23.09
N LEU A 703 -28.40 3.83 -21.77
CA LEU A 703 -28.53 2.54 -21.08
C LEU A 703 -29.84 1.84 -21.46
N LYS A 704 -30.95 2.58 -21.41
CA LYS A 704 -32.28 2.07 -21.76
C LYS A 704 -32.35 1.59 -23.21
N ASP A 705 -31.79 2.35 -24.15
CA ASP A 705 -31.77 2.02 -25.57
C ASP A 705 -30.84 0.82 -25.87
N SER A 706 -29.66 0.78 -25.24
CA SER A 706 -28.67 -0.27 -25.47
C SER A 706 -29.05 -1.64 -24.91
N MET A 707 -29.89 -1.69 -23.88
CA MET A 707 -30.32 -2.92 -23.21
C MET A 707 -31.82 -3.19 -23.39
N LEU A 708 -32.47 -2.57 -24.38
CA LEU A 708 -33.93 -2.62 -24.51
C LEU A 708 -34.47 -4.05 -24.57
N GLY A 709 -33.82 -4.93 -25.33
CA GLY A 709 -34.27 -6.32 -25.48
C GLY A 709 -34.18 -7.11 -24.17
N GLU A 710 -33.09 -6.96 -23.45
CA GLU A 710 -32.84 -7.62 -22.17
C GLU A 710 -33.77 -7.09 -21.07
N LEU A 711 -33.94 -5.77 -21.00
CA LEU A 711 -34.85 -5.12 -20.05
C LEU A 711 -36.32 -5.47 -20.34
N GLN A 712 -36.69 -5.67 -21.61
CA GLN A 712 -38.02 -6.16 -21.97
C GLN A 712 -38.28 -7.56 -21.40
N GLY A 713 -37.27 -8.44 -21.43
CA GLY A 713 -37.35 -9.75 -20.77
C GLY A 713 -37.58 -9.66 -19.26
N VAL A 714 -36.99 -8.65 -18.60
CA VAL A 714 -37.25 -8.35 -17.18
C VAL A 714 -38.70 -7.89 -16.98
N ALA A 715 -39.18 -6.96 -17.80
CA ALA A 715 -40.55 -6.45 -17.73
C ALA A 715 -41.60 -7.57 -17.88
N GLU A 716 -41.36 -8.51 -18.80
CA GLU A 716 -42.17 -9.72 -18.97
C GLU A 716 -42.13 -10.64 -17.75
N ARG A 717 -40.94 -10.88 -17.18
CA ARG A 717 -40.77 -11.68 -15.95
C ARG A 717 -41.52 -11.08 -14.76
N GLU A 718 -41.49 -9.76 -14.61
CA GLU A 718 -42.21 -9.04 -13.53
C GLU A 718 -43.73 -8.97 -13.78
N GLY A 719 -44.21 -9.44 -14.93
CA GLY A 719 -45.63 -9.46 -15.29
C GLY A 719 -46.18 -8.09 -15.73
N ILE A 720 -45.31 -7.14 -16.09
CA ILE A 720 -45.66 -5.79 -16.54
C ILE A 720 -44.95 -5.51 -17.87
N PRO A 721 -45.46 -6.03 -19.01
CA PRO A 721 -44.75 -5.94 -20.29
C PRO A 721 -44.46 -4.51 -20.77
N ASP A 722 -45.26 -3.53 -20.36
CA ASP A 722 -45.06 -2.11 -20.69
C ASP A 722 -44.23 -1.34 -19.65
N LEU A 723 -43.59 -2.03 -18.69
CA LEU A 723 -42.82 -1.39 -17.61
C LEU A 723 -41.74 -0.46 -18.14
N ILE A 724 -41.01 -0.85 -19.19
CA ILE A 724 -39.93 -0.05 -19.75
C ILE A 724 -40.45 1.30 -20.28
N ASP A 725 -41.66 1.34 -20.86
CA ASP A 725 -42.30 2.57 -21.32
C ASP A 725 -42.79 3.48 -20.18
N ARG A 726 -42.96 2.92 -18.98
CA ARG A 726 -43.34 3.65 -17.77
C ARG A 726 -42.13 4.27 -17.06
N ILE A 727 -40.91 3.78 -17.30
CA ILE A 727 -39.66 4.32 -16.74
C ILE A 727 -39.26 5.59 -17.51
N ALA A 728 -39.00 6.69 -16.80
CA ALA A 728 -38.55 7.94 -17.40
C ALA A 728 -37.09 7.85 -17.91
N ASP A 729 -36.68 8.81 -18.72
CA ASP A 729 -35.29 8.96 -19.14
C ASP A 729 -34.87 10.45 -19.18
N GLY A 730 -33.59 10.70 -19.42
CA GLY A 730 -33.02 12.05 -19.43
C GLY A 730 -33.50 12.97 -20.56
N GLU A 731 -34.23 12.47 -21.56
CA GLU A 731 -34.88 13.33 -22.57
C GLU A 731 -36.27 13.79 -22.11
N ALA A 732 -36.99 12.93 -21.38
CA ALA A 732 -38.35 13.20 -20.94
C ALA A 732 -38.43 13.92 -19.59
N VAL A 733 -37.51 13.62 -18.66
CA VAL A 733 -37.57 14.05 -17.27
C VAL A 733 -36.17 14.41 -16.76
N THR A 734 -36.04 15.65 -16.27
CA THR A 734 -34.76 16.22 -15.79
C THR A 734 -34.84 16.80 -14.38
N THR A 735 -36.02 16.86 -13.77
CA THR A 735 -36.20 17.25 -12.36
C THR A 735 -37.04 16.25 -11.57
N VAL A 736 -36.97 16.31 -10.24
CA VAL A 736 -37.78 15.46 -9.35
C VAL A 736 -39.28 15.73 -9.51
N GLU A 737 -39.69 16.99 -9.70
CA GLU A 737 -41.10 17.34 -9.89
C GLU A 737 -41.67 16.74 -11.18
N GLU A 738 -40.89 16.79 -12.26
CA GLU A 738 -41.22 16.14 -13.54
C GLU A 738 -41.33 14.62 -13.35
N LEU A 739 -40.42 14.02 -12.56
CA LEU A 739 -40.44 12.59 -12.26
C LEU A 739 -41.69 12.19 -11.47
N GLN A 740 -42.09 12.96 -10.46
CA GLN A 740 -43.31 12.72 -9.69
C GLN A 740 -44.56 12.74 -10.58
N GLU A 741 -44.63 13.67 -11.53
CA GLU A 741 -45.76 13.75 -12.47
C GLU A 741 -45.73 12.63 -13.50
N TRP A 742 -44.54 12.27 -13.99
CA TRP A 742 -44.35 11.16 -14.94
C TRP A 742 -44.83 9.84 -14.35
N VAL A 743 -44.36 9.50 -13.14
CA VAL A 743 -44.70 8.26 -12.44
C VAL A 743 -46.22 8.13 -12.25
N LYS A 744 -46.91 9.23 -11.91
CA LYS A 744 -48.39 9.29 -11.82
C LYS A 744 -49.07 9.11 -13.18
N THR A 745 -48.64 9.86 -14.19
CA THR A 745 -49.23 9.86 -15.53
C THR A 745 -49.09 8.50 -16.20
N LYS A 746 -47.93 7.86 -16.04
CA LYS A 746 -47.62 6.52 -16.59
C LYS A 746 -48.12 5.37 -15.71
N GLN A 747 -48.75 5.67 -14.58
CA GLN A 747 -49.22 4.66 -13.61
C GLN A 747 -48.12 3.65 -13.28
N HIS A 748 -46.93 4.17 -12.94
CA HIS A 748 -45.78 3.34 -12.64
C HIS A 748 -46.07 2.46 -11.41
N PRO A 749 -45.66 1.17 -11.39
CA PRO A 749 -45.98 0.24 -10.30
C PRO A 749 -45.50 0.70 -8.92
N VAL A 750 -44.47 1.55 -8.86
CA VAL A 750 -43.94 2.12 -7.61
C VAL A 750 -45.02 2.82 -6.76
N LEU A 751 -46.08 3.35 -7.37
CA LEU A 751 -47.18 4.03 -6.67
C LEU A 751 -47.98 3.10 -5.75
N GLU A 752 -47.93 1.79 -5.99
CA GLU A 752 -48.66 0.77 -5.23
C GLU A 752 -47.73 -0.01 -4.29
N MET A 753 -46.43 0.31 -4.28
CA MET A 753 -45.42 -0.39 -3.47
C MET A 753 -45.29 0.26 -2.09
N PRO A 754 -44.90 -0.51 -1.04
CA PRO A 754 -44.60 0.05 0.28
C PRO A 754 -43.41 1.01 0.23
N THR A 755 -43.15 1.74 1.31
CA THR A 755 -41.92 2.54 1.41
C THR A 755 -40.67 1.66 1.26
N MET A 756 -39.62 2.21 0.65
CA MET A 756 -38.30 1.59 0.60
C MET A 756 -37.55 1.74 1.92
N GLN A 757 -37.92 2.71 2.75
CA GLN A 757 -37.31 2.90 4.06
C GLN A 757 -37.57 1.66 4.93
N ARG A 758 -36.50 1.11 5.49
CA ARG A 758 -36.53 -0.06 6.36
C ARG A 758 -35.63 0.18 7.56
N GLU A 759 -36.04 -0.33 8.72
CA GLU A 759 -35.16 -0.42 9.88
C GLU A 759 -34.22 -1.61 9.70
N GLU A 760 -32.96 -1.45 10.07
CA GLU A 760 -32.01 -2.55 10.07
C GLU A 760 -32.51 -3.66 10.98
N LYS A 761 -32.54 -4.89 10.46
CA LYS A 761 -32.93 -6.04 11.26
C LYS A 761 -31.79 -6.41 12.19
N GLU A 762 -32.08 -6.48 13.49
CA GLU A 762 -31.12 -7.03 14.45
C GLU A 762 -30.89 -8.52 14.13
N LEU A 763 -29.67 -8.86 13.72
CA LEU A 763 -29.27 -10.22 13.39
C LEU A 763 -28.71 -10.89 14.65
N ASP A 764 -29.15 -12.10 14.95
CA ASP A 764 -28.59 -12.94 16.02
C ASP A 764 -27.26 -13.55 15.57
N ILE A 765 -26.27 -12.67 15.38
CA ILE A 765 -24.89 -13.03 15.05
C ILE A 765 -24.20 -13.32 16.38
N PRO A 766 -23.72 -14.55 16.63
CA PRO A 766 -22.94 -14.84 17.83
C PRO A 766 -21.76 -13.86 17.90
N GLU A 767 -21.50 -13.25 19.07
CA GLU A 767 -20.24 -12.55 19.32
C GLU A 767 -19.10 -13.58 19.25
N THR A 768 -18.62 -13.87 18.04
CA THR A 768 -17.34 -14.51 17.85
C THR A 768 -16.30 -13.47 18.22
N ALA A 769 -15.67 -13.66 19.38
CA ALA A 769 -14.34 -13.09 19.61
C ALA A 769 -13.52 -13.47 18.36
N THR A 770 -12.96 -12.46 17.70
CA THR A 770 -12.09 -12.60 16.53
C THR A 770 -10.82 -13.34 16.94
N ASP A 771 -10.95 -14.64 17.14
CA ASP A 771 -9.83 -15.54 17.27
C ASP A 771 -9.34 -15.75 15.85
N SER A 772 -8.36 -14.92 15.48
CA SER A 772 -7.48 -15.05 14.31
C SER A 772 -7.04 -16.49 13.99
N SER A 773 -7.20 -17.44 14.92
CA SER A 773 -6.91 -18.87 14.78
C SER A 773 -7.70 -19.58 13.67
N GLU A 774 -8.94 -19.22 13.34
CA GLU A 774 -9.69 -19.92 12.26
C GLU A 774 -9.30 -19.46 10.86
N VAL A 775 -9.01 -18.17 10.69
CA VAL A 775 -8.46 -17.62 9.45
C VAL A 775 -7.01 -18.10 9.25
N ILE A 776 -6.23 -18.16 10.33
CA ILE A 776 -4.90 -18.79 10.36
C ILE A 776 -5.01 -20.28 10.04
N ALA A 777 -6.00 -21.02 10.56
CA ALA A 777 -6.19 -22.44 10.25
C ALA A 777 -6.54 -22.69 8.77
N GLN A 778 -7.30 -21.79 8.13
CA GLN A 778 -7.55 -21.85 6.69
C GLN A 778 -6.28 -21.54 5.88
N ALA A 779 -5.49 -20.53 6.28
CA ALA A 779 -4.20 -20.22 5.68
C ALA A 779 -3.17 -21.36 5.88
N GLU A 780 -3.13 -21.97 7.07
CA GLU A 780 -2.28 -23.12 7.40
C GLU A 780 -2.67 -24.37 6.62
N ALA A 781 -3.96 -24.60 6.36
CA ALA A 781 -4.44 -25.71 5.53
C ALA A 781 -4.04 -25.57 4.05
N VAL A 782 -3.90 -24.33 3.54
CA VAL A 782 -3.38 -24.04 2.19
C VAL A 782 -1.86 -24.22 2.14
N ILE A 783 -1.15 -23.82 3.19
CA ILE A 783 0.31 -24.00 3.34
C ILE A 783 0.69 -25.48 3.51
N ALA A 784 -0.12 -26.28 4.21
CA ALA A 784 0.12 -27.71 4.39
C ALA A 784 -0.04 -28.52 3.09
N LYS A 785 -0.83 -28.04 2.12
CA LYS A 785 -0.99 -28.69 0.81
C LYS A 785 0.14 -28.40 -0.18
N THR A 786 0.93 -27.35 0.05
CA THR A 786 2.05 -26.95 -0.82
C THR A 786 3.41 -27.50 -0.38
N THR A 787 3.47 -28.23 0.75
CA THR A 787 4.73 -28.75 1.34
C THR A 787 4.98 -30.24 1.11
N THR A 788 4.14 -30.96 0.35
CA THR A 788 4.40 -32.38 0.03
C THR A 788 5.26 -32.56 -1.22
N GLU A 789 6.55 -32.28 -1.09
CA GLU A 789 7.59 -33.12 -1.70
C GLU A 789 8.56 -33.54 -0.59
N PRO A 790 8.77 -34.86 -0.35
CA PRO A 790 9.70 -35.31 0.67
C PRO A 790 11.14 -35.13 0.17
N SER A 791 11.90 -34.23 0.81
CA SER A 791 13.34 -34.14 0.61
C SER A 791 14.02 -35.40 1.15
N GLU A 792 14.83 -36.06 0.33
CA GLU A 792 15.71 -37.18 0.75
C GLU A 792 16.62 -36.79 1.92
N PRO A 793 16.91 -37.71 2.86
CA PRO A 793 17.80 -37.42 3.98
C PRO A 793 19.27 -37.42 3.54
N ALA A 794 19.97 -36.33 3.84
CA ALA A 794 21.43 -36.23 3.69
C ALA A 794 22.15 -37.11 4.76
N PRO A 795 23.36 -37.63 4.46
CA PRO A 795 24.02 -38.63 5.30
C PRO A 795 24.59 -38.06 6.60
N GLU A 796 24.46 -38.83 7.68
CA GLU A 796 24.96 -38.51 9.03
C GLU A 796 26.48 -38.32 9.08
N ALA A 797 26.93 -37.20 9.64
CA ALA A 797 28.31 -36.98 10.04
C ALA A 797 28.53 -37.38 11.51
N GLU A 798 29.54 -38.22 11.70
CA GLU A 798 29.98 -38.82 12.97
C GLU A 798 30.40 -37.77 14.02
N LYS A 799 29.84 -37.85 15.24
CA LYS A 799 30.14 -36.95 16.36
C LYS A 799 31.50 -37.28 17.00
N ALA A 800 32.42 -36.32 17.01
CA ALA A 800 33.61 -36.34 17.87
C ALA A 800 33.27 -35.91 19.32
N PRO A 801 33.90 -36.52 20.36
CA PRO A 801 33.61 -36.23 21.76
C PRO A 801 34.25 -34.92 22.28
N PRO A 802 33.66 -34.29 23.31
CA PRO A 802 34.08 -32.97 23.81
C PRO A 802 35.37 -33.02 24.65
N PRO A 803 36.17 -31.93 24.67
CA PRO A 803 37.38 -31.83 25.47
C PRO A 803 37.09 -31.52 26.96
N PRO A 804 38.01 -31.89 27.87
CA PRO A 804 37.81 -31.79 29.32
C PRO A 804 37.98 -30.37 29.88
N ALA A 805 37.28 -30.12 30.99
CA ALA A 805 37.21 -28.83 31.69
C ALA A 805 38.57 -28.40 32.32
N PRO A 806 38.90 -27.09 32.32
CA PRO A 806 40.12 -26.59 32.95
C PRO A 806 39.99 -26.41 34.46
N ALA A 807 41.12 -26.62 35.15
CA ALA A 807 41.27 -26.60 36.60
C ALA A 807 41.39 -25.18 37.19
N VAL A 808 40.91 -25.05 38.43
CA VAL A 808 40.93 -23.84 39.28
C VAL A 808 42.31 -23.65 39.94
N PRO A 809 42.89 -22.43 39.94
CA PRO A 809 43.97 -22.08 40.87
C PRO A 809 43.47 -21.32 42.11
N ALA A 810 44.11 -21.61 43.25
CA ALA A 810 43.87 -21.05 44.58
C ALA A 810 44.42 -19.61 44.75
N PRO A 811 44.06 -18.89 45.83
CA PRO A 811 44.11 -17.42 45.90
C PRO A 811 45.46 -16.87 46.39
N SER A 812 45.84 -15.69 45.89
CA SER A 812 46.94 -14.88 46.45
C SER A 812 46.41 -13.62 47.12
N VAL A 813 46.81 -13.40 48.36
CA VAL A 813 46.62 -12.19 49.16
C VAL A 813 47.82 -11.24 48.96
N LEU A 814 47.57 -9.93 48.85
CA LEU A 814 48.40 -8.80 49.38
C LEU A 814 47.73 -7.46 49.00
N THR A 815 47.07 -6.80 49.96
CA THR A 815 47.44 -5.53 50.64
C THR A 815 47.27 -4.25 49.82
N GLY A 816 46.44 -3.34 50.33
CA GLY A 816 45.98 -2.14 49.64
C GLY A 816 46.80 -0.87 49.86
N VAL A 817 46.33 0.20 49.22
CA VAL A 817 46.55 1.61 49.57
C VAL A 817 45.30 2.39 49.13
N MET A 818 44.64 3.06 50.07
CA MET A 818 43.60 4.06 49.81
C MET A 818 44.22 5.47 49.85
N GLY A 819 43.67 6.38 49.04
CA GLY A 819 43.71 7.84 49.25
C GLY A 819 44.72 8.59 48.39
N ASP A 820 44.26 9.15 47.25
CA ASP A 820 44.79 10.39 46.60
C ASP A 820 44.15 10.72 45.22
N GLY A 821 43.18 9.92 44.74
CA GLY A 821 42.54 10.16 43.43
C GLY A 821 41.51 11.30 43.40
N ALA A 822 40.80 11.56 44.50
CA ALA A 822 39.67 12.49 44.50
C ALA A 822 40.11 13.96 44.46
N GLU A 823 41.20 14.32 45.15
CA GLU A 823 41.68 15.70 45.21
C GLU A 823 42.36 16.14 43.89
N ASN A 824 42.98 15.19 43.19
CA ASN A 824 43.54 15.41 41.85
C ASN A 824 42.46 15.59 40.78
N ALA A 825 41.35 14.83 40.84
CA ALA A 825 40.23 14.99 39.93
C ALA A 825 39.52 16.35 40.09
N VAL A 826 39.34 16.81 41.33
CA VAL A 826 38.72 18.12 41.63
C VAL A 826 39.61 19.27 41.15
N ASN A 827 40.92 19.18 41.34
CA ASN A 827 41.85 20.21 40.85
C ASN A 827 41.96 20.25 39.31
N MET A 828 41.78 19.12 38.63
CA MET A 828 41.75 19.05 37.17
C MET A 828 40.48 19.68 36.59
N LEU A 829 39.32 19.39 37.20
CA LEU A 829 38.03 20.03 36.85
C LEU A 829 38.06 21.54 37.06
N ARG A 830 38.68 22.01 38.15
CA ARG A 830 38.81 23.45 38.42
C ARG A 830 39.66 24.17 37.38
N ARG A 831 40.72 23.54 36.87
CA ARG A 831 41.56 24.07 35.78
C ARG A 831 40.82 24.12 34.44
N ALA A 832 40.06 23.06 34.11
CA ALA A 832 39.25 23.03 32.90
C ALA A 832 38.16 24.11 32.91
N LEU A 833 37.54 24.35 34.08
CA LEU A 833 36.51 25.38 34.24
C LEU A 833 37.07 26.80 34.13
N ILE A 834 38.27 27.06 34.67
CA ILE A 834 38.94 28.35 34.56
C ILE A 834 39.38 28.63 33.11
N ALA A 835 39.86 27.61 32.39
CA ALA A 835 40.20 27.74 30.97
C ALA A 835 38.97 28.06 30.11
N ALA A 836 37.85 27.40 30.36
CA ALA A 836 36.59 27.67 29.68
C ALA A 836 36.02 29.07 29.98
N LEU A 837 36.18 29.57 31.21
CA LEU A 837 35.74 30.92 31.59
C LEU A 837 36.65 32.04 31.03
N ALA A 838 37.92 31.74 30.78
CA ALA A 838 38.86 32.66 30.12
C ALA A 838 38.52 32.84 28.62
N GLU A 839 38.08 31.78 27.93
CA GLU A 839 37.63 31.86 26.53
C GLU A 839 36.31 32.61 26.36
N LEU A 840 35.49 32.68 27.42
CA LEU A 840 34.19 33.35 27.43
C LEU A 840 34.24 34.80 27.97
N GLY A 841 35.43 35.35 28.23
CA GLY A 841 35.62 36.78 28.55
C GLY A 841 35.19 37.21 29.96
N GLY A 842 35.03 36.27 30.91
CA GLY A 842 34.56 36.56 32.26
C GLY A 842 35.62 36.31 33.34
N ILE A 843 36.65 37.16 33.43
CA ILE A 843 37.59 37.13 34.58
C ILE A 843 37.93 38.55 35.05
N GLU A 844 36.99 39.18 35.74
CA GLU A 844 37.30 40.22 36.73
C GLU A 844 36.75 39.77 38.09
N GLY A 845 37.65 39.56 39.06
CA GLY A 845 37.27 39.35 40.48
C GLY A 845 37.62 38.00 41.12
N LEU A 846 38.28 37.06 40.44
CA LEU A 846 38.72 35.80 41.05
C LEU A 846 40.14 35.92 41.62
N ASP A 847 40.24 36.06 42.93
CA ASP A 847 41.50 36.07 43.68
C ASP A 847 42.03 34.62 43.81
N VAL A 848 43.21 34.33 43.25
CA VAL A 848 43.79 32.99 43.22
C VAL A 848 45.07 32.96 44.06
N ALA A 849 45.06 32.18 45.15
CA ALA A 849 46.25 31.91 45.94
C ALA A 849 47.26 31.07 45.14
N SER A 850 48.53 31.49 45.15
CA SER A 850 49.64 30.82 44.45
C SER A 850 50.10 29.57 45.21
N PHE A 851 50.38 28.49 44.47
CA PHE A 851 51.13 27.34 45.02
C PHE A 851 52.17 26.81 44.03
N GLN A 852 53.38 26.62 44.54
CA GLN A 852 54.59 26.18 43.83
C GLN A 852 54.54 24.68 43.47
N PRO A 853 55.22 24.24 42.39
CA PRO A 853 55.27 22.84 42.01
C PRO A 853 56.29 22.06 42.86
N ALA A 854 55.90 20.90 43.37
CA ALA A 854 56.82 19.90 43.92
C ALA A 854 57.38 19.02 42.78
N ALA A 855 58.68 18.76 42.89
CA ALA A 855 59.51 18.02 41.96
C ALA A 855 59.21 16.50 41.97
N GLY A 856 59.65 15.83 40.91
CA GLY A 856 59.24 14.48 40.54
C GLY A 856 59.66 13.33 41.46
N THR A 857 58.97 12.21 41.26
CA THR A 857 59.51 10.91 40.82
C THR A 857 58.36 10.10 40.22
#